data_AF-A0A941WEB2-F1
#
_entry.id   AF-A0A941WEB2-F1
#
_cell.length_a   1.000
_cell.length_b   1.000
_cell.length_c   1.000
_cell.angle_alpha   90.00
_cell.angle_beta   90.00
_cell.angle_gamma   90.00
#
_symmetry.space_group_name_H-M   'P 1'
#
loop_
_entity.id
_entity.type
_entity.pdbx_description
1 polymer ?
#
loop_
_entity_poly.entity_id
_entity_poly.type
_entity_poly.pdbx_seq_one_letter_code
_entity_poly.pdbx_strand_id
1 'polypeptide(L)'
;MRKAYISIASLLLFGSVLMAQSPANRTAKTIAADVLAQMPAEKQAEYNKMINDLKGTGEEGVLMLVNMINAPGKGSNAQVDYALSGLTHYVMAKGEESARLATANAYLKALDLVTERETKAFIIRQLQILGQDECIDALSAYLGDESLSGPASRALAAIGSENAGKALKAGLMRRMGTPKTQKDIIVAIGEAQVADSEELLKALLGSGDESMQKAVLHSLSRVGSKASIKDMAEAAAASGYTMTKTNANEAYIALLKRVAAQGDVKEVEKAANDLLKKATKANQTQTRDAALQILLSLKKENSTKLLLSALKDGNKEYRNAALNFASDFANKEVYIEVMKAMQKAKPEVKVDIINWIGREAKCPSKHDVIKSLELRFDLTAMQVLLAQLKDSNFDVKQATVWTLVKIGDKQVIPVLAELLTSDNKDVILLGQDALAAFNGDIDQAVARAIPSATDAGKIAGAELLAMRKATANLTTVLELIKSGSPEVKKAAYTALKDVVSEGDLVNLCGMLETADASAVAPIQQAVISAISSMSPAKQKETITRRMLQAGESKKYLYYIVLATTGEKDALATIVDGFHKGSGAARDAAFEALLNWKGIEAADELYAICKDASSSAYLDRALKAYVKLVSNPAFTGENRLLSLRKAMEVAKTDEQKNIILKQVERTGTFLGMLYAGEFLNQKPVQQAAANAVMNIALGNKEYYGANVRELLNKVMQVLDNPDAGYQKEAIKKHLAEMPQGEGFISIFNGKDLSGWKGLVQNPIARAKMKPAQLEKAQEKADEIMRSGWSVNDGMLVFNGKGDNLCTDKQYGDFEMYVDWMLDPAGPEADAGIYLRGTPQVQIWDTSRVNVGAQVGSGGLYNNSVNESKPSKVADNKLGEWNSFYIKMVGDRVTVILNGEKVVDDVILENYWDRKQPIFPVEQIELQAHGSKVYYRNIYVKELERKEPYKLSAEEQKEGFKLLFDGTNMHQWTGNTVDYTMEDGCISMIPSKSYGGNLYTKDEFGNFIYRFEFQLTPGANNGVGIRTPMEGDAAYVGMEIQILDCEHPIYKNITKYQHHGSVYGIIPTNADHHKAFKPVGEWNEEEIVANGDNIKVTVNGVVILEGNIRDAVKNGTPDGKEHPGLFNKKGHIGFLGHGSPVKFRNIRIKELK
;
A
#
# COMPACT_ATOMS: atom_id res chain seq x y z
N MET A 1 61.40 10.70 7.55
CA MET A 1 60.69 9.95 8.61
C MET A 1 59.58 10.78 9.28
N ARG A 2 58.52 11.15 8.53
CA ARG A 2 57.28 11.73 9.07
C ARG A 2 56.01 11.28 8.32
N LYS A 3 56.15 10.49 7.24
CA LYS A 3 55.06 9.92 6.43
C LYS A 3 54.69 8.47 6.82
N ALA A 4 55.42 7.84 7.74
CA ALA A 4 55.16 6.45 8.15
C ALA A 4 54.14 6.31 9.30
N TYR A 5 53.83 7.37 10.04
CA TYR A 5 52.91 7.30 11.19
C TYR A 5 51.45 7.66 10.86
N ILE A 6 51.18 8.38 9.78
CA ILE A 6 49.80 8.77 9.43
C ILE A 6 49.08 7.64 8.68
N SER A 7 49.79 6.82 7.90
CA SER A 7 49.19 5.69 7.17
C SER A 7 48.83 4.51 8.07
N ILE A 8 49.51 4.32 9.21
CA ILE A 8 49.20 3.24 10.17
C ILE A 8 47.97 3.60 11.03
N ALA A 9 47.72 4.89 11.30
CA ALA A 9 46.51 5.32 12.02
C ALA A 9 45.24 5.20 11.16
N SER A 10 45.32 5.42 9.84
CA SER A 10 44.17 5.30 8.94
C SER A 10 43.81 3.84 8.62
N LEU A 11 44.79 2.94 8.52
CA LEU A 11 44.55 1.51 8.25
C LEU A 11 44.00 0.74 9.46
N LEU A 12 44.23 1.21 10.69
CA LEU A 12 43.63 0.62 11.89
C LEU A 12 42.19 1.08 12.16
N LEU A 13 41.71 2.13 11.48
CA LEU A 13 40.33 2.63 11.59
C LEU A 13 39.36 1.99 10.59
N PHE A 14 39.84 1.40 9.49
CA PHE A 14 38.98 0.72 8.49
C PHE A 14 38.96 -0.82 8.62
N GLY A 15 39.93 -1.43 9.28
CA GLY A 15 40.00 -2.89 9.47
C GLY A 15 39.01 -3.46 10.51
N SER A 16 38.43 -2.63 11.37
CA SER A 16 37.51 -3.06 12.44
C SER A 16 36.03 -2.96 12.06
N VAL A 17 35.69 -2.34 10.93
CA VAL A 17 34.29 -2.12 10.51
C VAL A 17 33.79 -3.20 9.54
N LEU A 18 34.68 -3.85 8.77
CA LEU A 18 34.30 -4.84 7.74
C LEU A 18 34.28 -6.31 8.21
N MET A 19 34.88 -6.63 9.37
CA MET A 19 34.79 -7.97 9.99
C MET A 19 33.49 -8.17 10.82
N ALA A 20 32.66 -7.14 10.91
CA ALA A 20 31.51 -7.06 11.82
C ALA A 20 30.17 -7.57 11.24
N GLN A 21 30.11 -7.89 9.94
CA GLN A 21 28.85 -8.18 9.22
C GLN A 21 28.80 -9.55 8.52
N SER A 22 29.51 -10.57 9.02
CA SER A 22 29.22 -11.98 8.67
C SER A 22 28.35 -12.62 9.76
N PRO A 23 27.31 -13.43 9.45
CA PRO A 23 26.40 -14.02 10.45
C PRO A 23 27.07 -14.84 11.56
N ALA A 24 28.29 -15.34 11.31
CA ALA A 24 29.08 -16.13 12.26
C ALA A 24 29.96 -15.31 13.23
N ASN A 25 30.19 -14.01 12.97
CA ASN A 25 31.03 -13.12 13.79
C ASN A 25 30.30 -11.85 14.25
N ARG A 26 28.96 -11.85 14.22
CA ARG A 26 28.20 -10.69 14.72
C ARG A 26 28.35 -10.62 16.25
N THR A 27 29.07 -9.61 16.72
CA THR A 27 29.13 -9.24 18.14
C THR A 27 27.77 -8.71 18.62
N ALA A 28 27.52 -8.71 19.93
CA ALA A 28 26.33 -8.08 20.50
C ALA A 28 26.17 -6.62 20.05
N LYS A 29 27.30 -5.90 19.89
CA LYS A 29 27.34 -4.52 19.40
C LYS A 29 26.80 -4.33 18.00
N THR A 30 27.24 -5.19 17.08
CA THR A 30 26.83 -5.13 15.68
C THR A 30 25.37 -5.53 15.51
N ILE A 31 24.91 -6.52 16.28
CA ILE A 31 23.50 -6.94 16.26
C ILE A 31 22.60 -5.83 16.79
N ALA A 32 22.95 -5.21 17.93
CA ALA A 32 22.18 -4.12 18.50
C ALA A 32 22.08 -2.92 17.55
N ALA A 33 23.19 -2.51 16.91
CA ALA A 33 23.19 -1.40 15.97
C ALA A 33 22.34 -1.69 14.72
N ASP A 34 22.44 -2.89 14.14
CA ASP A 34 21.68 -3.27 12.96
C ASP A 34 20.17 -3.32 13.23
N VAL A 35 19.76 -3.81 14.41
CA VAL A 35 18.35 -3.85 14.79
C VAL A 35 17.80 -2.45 15.02
N LEU A 36 18.55 -1.55 15.67
CA LEU A 36 18.10 -0.17 15.88
C LEU A 36 17.96 0.60 14.55
N ALA A 37 18.86 0.37 13.58
CA ALA A 37 18.81 1.03 12.27
C ALA A 37 17.58 0.63 11.44
N GLN A 38 17.02 -0.56 11.69
CA GLN A 38 15.90 -1.13 10.93
C GLN A 38 14.56 -1.02 11.66
N MET A 39 14.50 -0.34 12.81
CA MET A 39 13.27 -0.16 13.57
C MET A 39 12.62 1.22 13.34
N PRO A 40 11.27 1.28 13.22
CA PRO A 40 10.31 0.15 13.28
C PRO A 40 10.28 -0.67 11.98
N ALA A 41 10.10 -2.00 12.08
CA ALA A 41 10.03 -2.88 10.92
C ALA A 41 8.71 -2.69 10.14
N GLU A 42 8.75 -2.71 8.80
CA GLU A 42 7.55 -2.60 7.96
C GLU A 42 6.72 -3.90 7.96
N LYS A 43 7.35 -5.05 8.23
CA LYS A 43 6.72 -6.38 8.19
C LYS A 43 6.97 -7.18 9.48
N GLN A 44 5.95 -7.92 9.93
CA GLN A 44 6.01 -8.74 11.16
C GLN A 44 7.11 -9.82 11.12
N ALA A 45 7.38 -10.41 9.95
CA ALA A 45 8.40 -11.46 9.80
C ALA A 45 9.82 -10.91 10.02
N GLU A 46 10.09 -9.70 9.55
CA GLU A 46 11.37 -9.00 9.73
C GLU A 46 11.55 -8.57 11.19
N TYR A 47 10.47 -8.06 11.81
CA TYR A 47 10.46 -7.78 13.25
C TYR A 47 10.81 -9.02 14.09
N ASN A 48 10.16 -10.16 13.85
CA ASN A 48 10.41 -11.39 14.60
C ASN A 48 11.85 -11.89 14.42
N LYS A 49 12.43 -11.75 13.23
CA LYS A 49 13.83 -12.09 12.95
C LYS A 49 14.78 -11.20 13.74
N MET A 50 14.56 -9.88 13.71
CA MET A 50 15.39 -8.91 14.43
C MET A 50 15.37 -9.12 15.94
N ILE A 51 14.21 -9.37 16.52
CA ILE A 51 14.10 -9.64 17.96
C ILE A 51 14.73 -10.99 18.32
N ASN A 52 14.65 -12.01 17.46
CA ASN A 52 15.35 -13.28 17.66
C ASN A 52 16.88 -13.12 17.59
N ASP A 53 17.38 -12.28 16.68
CA ASP A 53 18.81 -11.93 16.63
C ASP A 53 19.23 -11.22 17.93
N LEU A 54 18.42 -10.28 18.42
CA LEU A 54 18.65 -9.58 19.69
C LEU A 54 18.68 -10.56 20.87
N LYS A 55 17.77 -11.54 20.92
CA LYS A 55 17.78 -12.62 21.91
C LYS A 55 19.10 -13.39 21.91
N GLY A 56 19.65 -13.66 20.74
CA GLY A 56 20.94 -14.34 20.57
C GLY A 56 22.14 -13.62 21.18
N THR A 57 22.02 -12.32 21.50
CA THR A 57 23.09 -11.53 22.12
C THR A 57 23.24 -11.75 23.63
N GLY A 58 22.22 -12.32 24.28
CA GLY A 58 22.22 -12.56 25.74
C GLY A 58 22.39 -11.29 26.57
N GLU A 59 23.04 -11.42 27.73
CA GLU A 59 23.22 -10.34 28.71
C GLU A 59 23.93 -9.11 28.12
N GLU A 60 24.93 -9.34 27.26
CA GLU A 60 25.76 -8.27 26.71
C GLU A 60 24.94 -7.29 25.85
N GLY A 61 24.03 -7.78 25.00
CA GLY A 61 23.21 -6.91 24.16
C GLY A 61 22.17 -6.12 24.94
N VAL A 62 21.57 -6.71 25.98
CA VAL A 62 20.63 -6.01 26.86
C VAL A 62 21.33 -4.86 27.60
N LEU A 63 22.48 -5.12 28.21
CA LEU A 63 23.26 -4.08 28.90
C LEU A 63 23.70 -2.98 27.94
N MET A 64 24.08 -3.34 26.71
CA MET A 64 24.47 -2.38 25.70
C MET A 64 23.32 -1.46 25.30
N LEU A 65 22.15 -2.02 25.01
CA LEU A 65 20.97 -1.23 24.65
C LEU A 65 20.54 -0.31 25.80
N VAL A 66 20.59 -0.79 27.05
CA VAL A 66 20.33 0.06 28.22
C VAL A 66 21.31 1.24 28.29
N ASN A 67 22.59 1.02 28.00
CA ASN A 67 23.60 2.09 27.97
C ASN A 67 23.40 3.09 26.81
N MET A 68 22.58 2.76 25.80
CA MET A 68 22.23 3.66 24.70
C MET A 68 21.01 4.54 25.01
N ILE A 69 20.35 4.35 26.15
CA ILE A 69 19.23 5.19 26.59
C ILE A 69 19.77 6.58 26.93
N ASN A 70 19.32 7.59 26.19
CA ASN A 70 19.67 8.98 26.45
C ASN A 70 19.01 9.47 27.74
N ALA A 71 19.72 10.33 28.47
CA ALA A 71 19.15 11.08 29.58
C ALA A 71 17.94 11.94 29.12
N PRO A 72 16.98 12.23 30.01
CA PRO A 72 15.80 13.02 29.67
C PRO A 72 16.17 14.34 28.96
N GLY A 73 15.58 14.56 27.79
CA GLY A 73 15.77 15.78 26.98
C GLY A 73 17.02 15.81 26.08
N LYS A 74 17.82 14.73 25.98
CA LYS A 74 19.05 14.69 25.17
C LYS A 74 18.98 13.91 23.85
N GLY A 75 17.81 13.39 23.47
CA GLY A 75 17.64 12.62 22.25
C GLY A 75 16.38 11.75 22.30
N SER A 76 16.04 11.11 21.19
CA SER A 76 14.95 10.12 21.15
C SER A 76 15.44 8.76 21.65
N ASN A 77 14.68 8.15 22.56
CA ASN A 77 14.90 6.77 23.02
C ASN A 77 13.97 5.77 22.33
N ALA A 78 13.14 6.22 21.38
CA ALA A 78 12.04 5.43 20.83
C ALA A 78 12.50 4.09 20.24
N GLN A 79 13.62 4.05 19.50
CA GLN A 79 14.13 2.81 18.90
C GLN A 79 14.69 1.84 19.95
N VAL A 80 15.40 2.36 20.96
CA VAL A 80 15.99 1.55 22.03
C VAL A 80 14.90 0.99 22.95
N ASP A 81 13.92 1.81 23.32
CA ASP A 81 12.77 1.40 24.13
C ASP A 81 11.94 0.34 23.39
N TYR A 82 11.74 0.53 22.08
CA TYR A 82 11.01 -0.42 21.24
C TYR A 82 11.74 -1.75 21.10
N ALA A 83 13.07 -1.74 20.91
CA ALA A 83 13.89 -2.95 20.82
C ALA A 83 13.91 -3.74 22.15
N LEU A 84 14.15 -3.06 23.28
CA LEU A 84 14.19 -3.69 24.61
C LEU A 84 12.80 -4.24 25.01
N SER A 85 11.73 -3.47 24.76
CA SER A 85 10.36 -3.93 25.00
C SER A 85 9.99 -5.12 24.10
N GLY A 86 10.39 -5.08 22.82
CA GLY A 86 10.18 -6.17 21.88
C GLY A 86 10.85 -7.47 22.33
N LEU A 87 12.11 -7.39 22.76
CA LEU A 87 12.85 -8.52 23.32
C LEU A 87 12.18 -9.08 24.57
N THR A 88 11.80 -8.22 25.51
CA THR A 88 11.09 -8.61 26.74
C THR A 88 9.83 -9.44 26.46
N HIS A 89 9.00 -9.03 25.49
CA HIS A 89 7.79 -9.78 25.14
C HIS A 89 8.11 -11.07 24.37
N TYR A 90 9.14 -11.05 23.54
CA TYR A 90 9.52 -12.21 22.73
C TYR A 90 10.02 -13.38 23.59
N VAL A 91 10.83 -13.12 24.62
CA VAL A 91 11.34 -14.16 25.51
C VAL A 91 10.28 -14.74 26.45
N MET A 92 9.08 -14.14 26.51
CA MET A 92 7.95 -14.69 27.27
C MET A 92 7.21 -15.82 26.53
N ALA A 93 7.62 -16.14 25.30
CA ALA A 93 7.07 -17.28 24.57
C ALA A 93 7.43 -18.62 25.24
N LYS A 94 6.52 -19.60 25.12
CA LYS A 94 6.72 -20.97 25.62
C LYS A 94 7.97 -21.59 24.99
N GLY A 95 8.89 -22.13 25.81
CA GLY A 95 10.15 -22.73 25.34
C GLY A 95 11.36 -21.79 25.38
N GLU A 96 11.19 -20.52 25.79
CA GLU A 96 12.26 -19.53 25.89
C GLU A 96 12.69 -19.26 27.35
N GLU A 97 12.44 -20.19 28.28
CA GLU A 97 12.62 -19.98 29.72
C GLU A 97 14.06 -19.60 30.10
N SER A 98 15.04 -20.16 29.40
CA SER A 98 16.46 -19.83 29.60
C SER A 98 16.80 -18.43 29.09
N ALA A 99 16.26 -18.02 27.95
CA ALA A 99 16.48 -16.69 27.39
C ALA A 99 15.79 -15.61 28.25
N ARG A 100 14.62 -15.91 28.79
CA ARG A 100 13.90 -15.06 29.74
C ARG A 100 14.69 -14.87 31.04
N LEU A 101 15.22 -15.94 31.63
CA LEU A 101 16.08 -15.84 32.82
C LEU A 101 17.34 -15.01 32.55
N ALA A 102 18.02 -15.24 31.41
CA ALA A 102 19.19 -14.45 31.03
C ALA A 102 18.86 -12.96 30.86
N THR A 103 17.72 -12.65 30.23
CA THR A 103 17.24 -11.27 30.04
C THR A 103 16.87 -10.62 31.38
N ALA A 104 16.26 -11.36 32.32
CA ALA A 104 15.94 -10.89 33.67
C ALA A 104 17.21 -10.51 34.44
N ASN A 105 18.20 -11.40 34.47
CA ASN A 105 19.48 -11.17 35.14
C ASN A 105 20.23 -9.97 34.54
N ALA A 106 20.15 -9.79 33.21
CA ALA A 106 20.73 -8.63 32.54
C ALA A 106 20.07 -7.33 32.99
N TYR A 107 18.74 -7.29 33.10
CA TYR A 107 18.03 -6.13 33.64
C TYR A 107 18.33 -5.88 35.12
N LEU A 108 18.44 -6.93 35.94
CA LEU A 108 18.84 -6.79 37.35
C LEU A 108 20.23 -6.15 37.47
N LYS A 109 21.20 -6.64 36.69
CA LYS A 109 22.54 -6.06 36.63
C LYS A 109 22.54 -4.63 36.09
N ALA A 110 21.68 -4.33 35.11
CA ALA A 110 21.52 -2.98 34.58
C ALA A 110 21.00 -1.98 35.63
N LEU A 111 20.14 -2.41 36.56
CA LEU A 111 19.64 -1.55 37.64
C LEU A 111 20.76 -1.04 38.56
N ASP A 112 21.81 -1.83 38.76
CA ASP A 112 22.97 -1.47 39.58
C ASP A 112 23.91 -0.50 38.84
N LEU A 113 23.94 -0.55 37.51
CA LEU A 113 24.84 0.24 36.67
C LEU A 113 24.28 1.62 36.32
N VAL A 114 22.95 1.78 36.33
CA VAL A 114 22.30 3.03 35.94
C VAL A 114 21.95 3.86 37.17
N THR A 115 22.20 5.17 37.13
CA THR A 115 21.84 6.12 38.20
C THR A 115 20.55 6.89 37.92
N GLU A 116 20.19 7.05 36.63
CA GLU A 116 19.04 7.84 36.20
C GLU A 116 17.70 7.19 36.58
N ARG A 117 16.83 7.96 37.24
CA ARG A 117 15.53 7.51 37.76
C ARG A 117 14.64 6.93 36.66
N GLU A 118 14.51 7.64 35.54
CA GLU A 118 13.61 7.29 34.44
C GLU A 118 14.02 5.97 33.79
N THR A 119 15.33 5.75 33.65
CA THR A 119 15.90 4.51 33.12
C THR A 119 15.71 3.36 34.10
N LYS A 120 15.91 3.56 35.41
CA LYS A 120 15.56 2.56 36.43
C LYS A 120 14.08 2.19 36.37
N ALA A 121 13.19 3.17 36.26
CA ALA A 121 11.75 2.94 36.14
C ALA A 121 11.38 2.20 34.83
N PHE A 122 12.09 2.44 33.74
CA PHE A 122 11.94 1.67 32.49
C PHE A 122 12.36 0.20 32.70
N ILE A 123 13.53 -0.05 33.28
CA ILE A 123 14.04 -1.41 33.53
C ILE A 123 13.09 -2.19 34.46
N ILE A 124 12.61 -1.57 35.56
CA ILE A 124 11.64 -2.21 36.46
C ILE A 124 10.34 -2.58 35.74
N ARG A 125 9.89 -1.79 34.75
CA ARG A 125 8.72 -2.13 33.92
C ARG A 125 8.99 -3.31 32.99
N GLN A 126 10.23 -3.51 32.55
CA GLN A 126 10.59 -4.74 31.82
C GLN A 126 10.57 -5.95 32.75
N LEU A 127 11.10 -5.81 33.97
CA LEU A 127 11.03 -6.86 35.00
C LEU A 127 9.60 -7.18 35.44
N GLN A 128 8.67 -6.23 35.39
CA GLN A 128 7.24 -6.50 35.62
C GLN A 128 6.66 -7.52 34.62
N ILE A 129 7.18 -7.57 33.39
CA ILE A 129 6.66 -8.44 32.34
C ILE A 129 7.27 -9.84 32.43
N LEU A 130 8.59 -9.92 32.68
CA LEU A 130 9.34 -11.18 32.54
C LEU A 130 9.97 -11.71 33.84
N GLY A 131 9.99 -10.93 34.91
CA GLY A 131 10.61 -11.30 36.17
C GLY A 131 9.87 -12.42 36.91
N GLN A 132 10.62 -13.20 37.69
CA GLN A 132 10.11 -14.20 38.63
C GLN A 132 10.80 -14.03 40.00
N ASP A 133 10.90 -15.08 40.81
CA ASP A 133 11.40 -15.02 42.19
C ASP A 133 12.83 -14.47 42.30
N GLU A 134 13.66 -14.65 41.28
CA GLU A 134 15.02 -14.10 41.21
C GLU A 134 15.07 -12.57 41.28
N CYS A 135 13.97 -11.88 40.95
CA CYS A 135 13.91 -10.41 40.94
C CYS A 135 13.46 -9.81 42.28
N ILE A 136 12.95 -10.63 43.21
CA ILE A 136 12.21 -10.14 44.39
C ILE A 136 13.10 -9.27 45.28
N ASP A 137 14.31 -9.72 45.60
CA ASP A 137 15.20 -9.00 46.52
C ASP A 137 15.56 -7.61 45.98
N ALA A 138 15.91 -7.52 44.70
CA ALA A 138 16.25 -6.27 44.03
C ALA A 138 15.05 -5.32 43.97
N LEU A 139 13.86 -5.82 43.60
CA LEU A 139 12.63 -5.01 43.55
C LEU A 139 12.21 -4.54 44.95
N SER A 140 12.38 -5.38 45.97
CA SER A 140 12.03 -5.08 47.36
C SER A 140 12.82 -3.89 47.91
N ALA A 141 14.07 -3.73 47.48
CA ALA A 141 14.91 -2.60 47.87
C ALA A 141 14.32 -1.24 47.45
N TYR A 142 13.50 -1.21 46.39
CA TYR A 142 12.89 0.02 45.86
C TYR A 142 11.49 0.33 46.43
N LEU A 143 10.93 -0.53 47.30
CA LEU A 143 9.61 -0.31 47.90
C LEU A 143 9.52 0.93 48.80
N GLY A 144 10.65 1.42 49.31
CA GLY A 144 10.73 2.65 50.10
C GLY A 144 11.02 3.91 49.29
N ASP A 145 11.31 3.78 48.00
CA ASP A 145 11.73 4.89 47.14
C ASP A 145 10.51 5.62 46.56
N GLU A 146 10.36 6.93 46.81
CA GLU A 146 9.20 7.71 46.36
C GLU A 146 8.97 7.73 44.84
N SER A 147 10.04 7.47 44.09
CA SER A 147 10.06 7.52 42.63
C SER A 147 9.94 6.15 41.96
N LEU A 148 10.42 5.09 42.62
CA LEU A 148 10.50 3.73 42.08
C LEU A 148 9.57 2.73 42.78
N SER A 149 9.00 3.06 43.94
CA SER A 149 8.07 2.21 44.69
C SER A 149 6.87 1.75 43.85
N GLY A 150 6.26 2.65 43.07
CA GLY A 150 5.13 2.31 42.21
C GLY A 150 5.46 1.22 41.18
N PRO A 151 6.47 1.42 40.31
CA PRO A 151 6.97 0.39 39.40
C PRO A 151 7.37 -0.92 40.12
N ALA A 152 8.11 -0.84 41.23
CA ALA A 152 8.59 -2.02 41.95
C ALA A 152 7.45 -2.83 42.57
N SER A 153 6.47 -2.17 43.18
CA SER A 153 5.29 -2.80 43.77
C SER A 153 4.47 -3.53 42.71
N ARG A 154 4.26 -2.92 41.53
CA ARG A 154 3.58 -3.58 40.41
C ARG A 154 4.36 -4.76 39.83
N ALA A 155 5.68 -4.66 39.76
CA ALA A 155 6.52 -5.77 39.34
C ALA A 155 6.41 -6.97 40.30
N LEU A 156 6.47 -6.73 41.62
CA LEU A 156 6.26 -7.77 42.63
C LEU A 156 4.84 -8.36 42.57
N ALA A 157 3.82 -7.52 42.31
CA ALA A 157 2.46 -8.02 42.14
C ALA A 157 2.31 -8.91 40.89
N ALA A 158 2.98 -8.56 39.78
CA ALA A 158 2.97 -9.33 38.55
C ALA A 158 3.72 -10.67 38.67
N ILE A 159 4.79 -10.74 39.49
CA ILE A 159 5.48 -11.99 39.82
C ILE A 159 4.51 -12.98 40.50
N GLY A 160 3.66 -12.49 41.40
CA GLY A 160 2.53 -13.24 41.95
C GLY A 160 2.90 -14.45 42.82
N SER A 161 4.17 -14.61 43.22
CA SER A 161 4.62 -15.71 44.07
C SER A 161 4.38 -15.43 45.57
N GLU A 162 4.40 -16.50 46.37
CA GLU A 162 4.28 -16.38 47.83
C GLU A 162 5.39 -15.49 48.42
N ASN A 163 6.61 -15.59 47.88
CA ASN A 163 7.75 -14.79 48.30
C ASN A 163 7.58 -13.31 47.96
N ALA A 164 7.07 -12.98 46.77
CA ALA A 164 6.77 -11.60 46.39
C ALA A 164 5.67 -11.02 47.30
N GLY A 165 4.64 -11.82 47.63
CA GLY A 165 3.61 -11.46 48.60
C GLY A 165 4.18 -11.20 50.00
N LYS A 166 5.11 -12.03 50.48
CA LYS A 166 5.81 -11.82 51.75
C LYS A 166 6.62 -10.52 51.75
N ALA A 167 7.30 -10.20 50.64
CA ALA A 167 8.05 -8.97 50.50
C ALA A 167 7.16 -7.71 50.56
N LEU A 168 6.02 -7.71 49.84
CA LEU A 168 5.03 -6.62 49.91
C LEU A 168 4.46 -6.46 51.33
N LYS A 169 4.10 -7.55 52.00
CA LYS A 169 3.63 -7.51 53.41
C LYS A 169 4.70 -6.95 54.34
N ALA A 170 5.95 -7.40 54.21
CA ALA A 170 7.06 -6.91 55.02
C ALA A 170 7.31 -5.41 54.81
N GLY A 171 7.22 -4.94 53.56
CA GLY A 171 7.33 -3.52 53.23
C GLY A 171 6.24 -2.66 53.88
N LEU A 172 4.99 -3.14 53.85
CA LEU A 172 3.87 -2.44 54.49
C LEU A 172 3.98 -2.46 56.03
N MET A 173 4.31 -3.61 56.63
CA MET A 173 4.48 -3.75 58.09
C MET A 173 5.61 -2.86 58.64
N ARG A 174 6.70 -2.72 57.88
CA ARG A 174 7.84 -1.86 58.23
C ARG A 174 7.58 -0.37 57.93
N ARG A 175 6.41 -0.02 57.39
CA ARG A 175 6.05 1.35 56.98
C ARG A 175 7.09 1.97 56.03
N MET A 176 7.61 1.18 55.08
CA MET A 176 8.68 1.63 54.19
C MET A 176 8.28 2.89 53.40
N GLY A 177 9.13 3.91 53.46
CA GLY A 177 9.00 5.16 52.71
C GLY A 177 7.91 6.09 53.24
N THR A 178 7.19 6.76 52.33
CA THR A 178 6.18 7.79 52.62
C THR A 178 4.76 7.23 52.48
N PRO A 179 3.70 7.96 52.87
CA PRO A 179 2.32 7.51 52.64
C PRO A 179 2.05 7.15 51.17
N LYS A 180 2.74 7.80 50.22
CA LYS A 180 2.63 7.47 48.80
C LYS A 180 3.17 6.07 48.49
N THR A 181 4.35 5.69 49.00
CA THR A 181 4.94 4.37 48.74
C THR A 181 4.15 3.26 49.43
N GLN A 182 3.66 3.51 50.64
CA GLN A 182 2.76 2.57 51.35
C GLN A 182 1.47 2.31 50.55
N LYS A 183 0.91 3.35 49.92
CA LYS A 183 -0.25 3.19 49.03
C LYS A 183 0.07 2.29 47.84
N ASP A 184 1.22 2.46 47.19
CA ASP A 184 1.64 1.62 46.06
C ASP A 184 1.73 0.14 46.49
N ILE A 185 2.28 -0.13 47.68
CA ILE A 185 2.37 -1.49 48.26
C ILE A 185 0.98 -2.08 48.54
N ILE A 186 0.06 -1.28 49.11
CA ILE A 186 -1.31 -1.72 49.40
C ILE A 186 -2.02 -2.15 48.12
N VAL A 187 -1.95 -1.34 47.05
CA VAL A 187 -2.57 -1.67 45.77
C VAL A 187 -1.99 -2.98 45.22
N ALA A 188 -0.66 -3.13 45.26
CA ALA A 188 0.01 -4.36 44.81
C ALA A 188 -0.42 -5.60 45.60
N ILE A 189 -0.63 -5.49 46.92
CA ILE A 189 -1.17 -6.57 47.77
C ILE A 189 -2.57 -6.99 47.27
N GLY A 190 -3.43 -6.02 46.96
CA GLY A 190 -4.78 -6.28 46.44
C GLY A 190 -4.79 -6.90 45.04
N GLU A 191 -3.89 -6.43 44.16
CA GLU A 191 -3.74 -6.94 42.80
C GLU A 191 -3.26 -8.40 42.79
N ALA A 192 -2.21 -8.70 43.56
CA ALA A 192 -1.64 -10.05 43.70
C ALA A 192 -2.45 -10.98 44.63
N GLN A 193 -3.54 -10.48 45.24
CA GLN A 193 -4.38 -11.21 46.19
C GLN A 193 -3.60 -11.89 47.32
N VAL A 194 -2.62 -11.18 47.91
CA VAL A 194 -1.67 -11.78 48.86
C VAL A 194 -2.40 -12.34 50.09
N ALA A 195 -2.21 -13.63 50.36
CA ALA A 195 -2.81 -14.33 51.49
C ALA A 195 -2.40 -13.72 52.84
N ASP A 196 -3.29 -13.85 53.84
CA ASP A 196 -3.13 -13.36 55.21
C ASP A 196 -2.90 -11.84 55.33
N SER A 197 -3.33 -11.06 54.34
CA SER A 197 -3.24 -9.60 54.36
C SER A 197 -4.48 -8.89 54.89
N GLU A 198 -5.58 -9.63 55.14
CA GLU A 198 -6.88 -9.07 55.52
C GLU A 198 -6.79 -8.21 56.80
N GLU A 199 -6.24 -8.75 57.89
CA GLU A 199 -6.14 -8.01 59.16
C GLU A 199 -5.17 -6.82 59.08
N LEU A 200 -4.10 -6.95 58.28
CA LEU A 200 -3.15 -5.85 58.04
C LEU A 200 -3.82 -4.68 57.32
N LEU A 201 -4.65 -4.97 56.31
CA LEU A 201 -5.39 -3.94 55.58
C LEU A 201 -6.55 -3.36 56.40
N LYS A 202 -7.26 -4.19 57.19
CA LYS A 202 -8.32 -3.72 58.10
C LYS A 202 -7.79 -2.72 59.13
N ALA A 203 -6.59 -2.95 59.67
CA ALA A 203 -5.95 -2.03 60.61
C ALA A 203 -5.66 -0.63 60.00
N LEU A 204 -5.71 -0.49 58.67
CA LEU A 204 -5.50 0.77 57.95
C LEU A 204 -6.81 1.49 57.58
N LEU A 205 -7.98 0.88 57.83
CA LEU A 205 -9.27 1.55 57.63
C LEU A 205 -9.38 2.79 58.53
N GLY A 206 -9.81 3.91 57.96
CA GLY A 206 -9.89 5.20 58.65
C GLY A 206 -8.56 5.93 58.86
N SER A 207 -7.42 5.39 58.38
CA SER A 207 -6.09 5.99 58.51
C SER A 207 -5.58 6.63 57.20
N GLY A 208 -4.86 7.75 57.29
CA GLY A 208 -4.31 8.43 56.10
C GLY A 208 -5.34 9.28 55.33
N ASP A 209 -4.99 9.67 54.11
CA ASP A 209 -5.84 10.53 53.27
C ASP A 209 -6.89 9.74 52.45
N GLU A 210 -7.75 10.45 51.74
CA GLU A 210 -8.79 9.85 50.89
C GLU A 210 -8.21 8.88 49.84
N SER A 211 -7.03 9.18 49.31
CA SER A 211 -6.35 8.32 48.33
C SER A 211 -5.85 7.01 48.95
N MET A 212 -5.40 7.04 50.20
CA MET A 212 -4.99 5.87 50.96
C MET A 212 -6.20 4.97 51.25
N GLN A 213 -7.29 5.57 51.73
CA GLN A 213 -8.52 4.83 52.02
C GLN A 213 -9.08 4.09 50.81
N LYS A 214 -9.04 4.73 49.63
CA LYS A 214 -9.41 4.08 48.38
C LYS A 214 -8.57 2.82 48.09
N ALA A 215 -7.25 2.89 48.28
CA ALA A 215 -6.36 1.76 48.05
C ALA A 215 -6.63 0.61 49.04
N VAL A 216 -6.86 0.93 50.31
CA VAL A 216 -7.19 -0.06 51.35
C VAL A 216 -8.51 -0.76 51.03
N LEU A 217 -9.58 -0.01 50.73
CA LEU A 217 -10.90 -0.55 50.41
C LEU A 217 -10.86 -1.43 49.15
N HIS A 218 -10.21 -0.96 48.08
CA HIS A 218 -9.99 -1.77 46.88
C HIS A 218 -9.29 -3.09 47.20
N SER A 219 -8.22 -3.05 47.98
CA SER A 219 -7.44 -4.25 48.31
C SER A 219 -8.22 -5.21 49.21
N LEU A 220 -8.98 -4.70 50.18
CA LEU A 220 -9.88 -5.52 51.01
C LEU A 220 -10.97 -6.20 50.19
N SER A 221 -11.51 -5.57 49.15
CA SER A 221 -12.46 -6.26 48.25
C SER A 221 -11.85 -7.47 47.53
N ARG A 222 -10.53 -7.47 47.36
CA ARG A 222 -9.77 -8.48 46.62
C ARG A 222 -9.23 -9.60 47.50
N VAL A 223 -8.98 -9.35 48.79
CA VAL A 223 -8.42 -10.33 49.75
C VAL A 223 -9.34 -10.66 50.93
N GLY A 224 -10.21 -9.74 51.35
CA GLY A 224 -11.03 -9.85 52.55
C GLY A 224 -12.10 -10.94 52.49
N SER A 225 -12.30 -11.67 53.57
CA SER A 225 -13.29 -12.74 53.70
C SER A 225 -14.63 -12.19 54.21
N LYS A 226 -15.52 -13.09 54.67
CA LYS A 226 -16.74 -12.68 55.40
C LYS A 226 -16.44 -11.80 56.63
N ALA A 227 -15.23 -11.86 57.18
CA ALA A 227 -14.81 -11.02 58.29
C ALA A 227 -14.76 -9.52 57.92
N SER A 228 -14.51 -9.18 56.65
CA SER A 228 -14.48 -7.80 56.15
C SER A 228 -15.86 -7.24 55.76
N ILE A 229 -16.91 -8.06 55.68
CA ILE A 229 -18.24 -7.62 55.20
C ILE A 229 -18.79 -6.48 56.05
N LYS A 230 -18.68 -6.58 57.38
CA LYS A 230 -19.20 -5.56 58.29
C LYS A 230 -18.47 -4.23 58.12
N ASP A 231 -17.14 -4.26 58.10
CA ASP A 231 -16.31 -3.06 57.99
C ASP A 231 -16.53 -2.35 56.65
N MET A 232 -16.64 -3.11 55.55
CA MET A 232 -16.93 -2.55 54.24
C MET A 232 -18.38 -2.05 54.10
N ALA A 233 -19.34 -2.67 54.80
CA ALA A 233 -20.72 -2.18 54.85
C ALA A 233 -20.82 -0.82 55.57
N GLU A 234 -20.05 -0.64 56.65
CA GLU A 234 -19.95 0.64 57.37
C GLU A 234 -19.30 1.72 56.49
N ALA A 235 -18.24 1.38 55.75
CA ALA A 235 -17.62 2.28 54.78
C ALA A 235 -18.56 2.68 53.64
N ALA A 236 -19.33 1.73 53.09
CA ALA A 236 -20.35 2.00 52.07
C ALA A 236 -21.50 2.87 52.62
N ALA A 237 -21.88 2.68 53.89
CA ALA A 237 -22.87 3.53 54.55
C ALA A 237 -22.35 4.97 54.74
N ALA A 238 -21.10 5.13 55.15
CA ALA A 238 -20.45 6.43 55.31
C ALA A 238 -20.34 7.19 53.97
N SER A 239 -20.20 6.47 52.85
CA SER A 239 -20.22 7.07 51.51
C SER A 239 -21.64 7.32 50.96
N GLY A 240 -22.68 7.09 51.76
CA GLY A 240 -24.08 7.24 51.34
C GLY A 240 -24.49 6.26 50.23
N TYR A 241 -23.77 5.13 50.09
CA TYR A 241 -23.97 4.13 49.03
C TYR A 241 -23.82 4.66 47.60
N THR A 242 -23.16 5.80 47.46
CA THR A 242 -22.88 6.40 46.15
C THR A 242 -21.61 5.81 45.57
N MET A 243 -21.54 5.76 44.24
CA MET A 243 -20.33 5.43 43.50
C MET A 243 -19.38 6.64 43.55
N THR A 244 -18.65 6.77 44.66
CA THR A 244 -17.90 7.97 45.07
C THR A 244 -16.41 7.88 44.78
N LYS A 245 -15.68 8.99 44.95
CA LYS A 245 -14.21 9.04 44.81
C LYS A 245 -13.47 8.01 45.68
N THR A 246 -13.98 7.65 46.86
CA THR A 246 -13.39 6.64 47.76
C THR A 246 -13.62 5.19 47.30
N ASN A 247 -14.52 4.95 46.33
CA ASN A 247 -14.93 3.63 45.82
C ASN A 247 -15.40 2.63 46.91
N ALA A 248 -15.85 3.11 48.07
CA ALA A 248 -16.17 2.24 49.22
C ALA A 248 -17.32 1.28 48.93
N ASN A 249 -18.38 1.77 48.27
CA ASN A 249 -19.57 1.00 47.95
C ASN A 249 -19.28 -0.04 46.86
N GLU A 250 -18.50 0.33 45.84
CA GLU A 250 -18.03 -0.55 44.77
C GLU A 250 -17.19 -1.70 45.33
N ALA A 251 -16.26 -1.37 46.23
CA ALA A 251 -15.40 -2.33 46.87
C ALA A 251 -16.21 -3.29 47.76
N TYR A 252 -17.23 -2.79 48.46
CA TYR A 252 -18.16 -3.63 49.22
C TYR A 252 -18.96 -4.59 48.33
N ILE A 253 -19.53 -4.10 47.22
CA ILE A 253 -20.25 -4.94 46.25
C ILE A 253 -19.32 -6.02 45.67
N ALA A 254 -18.09 -5.66 45.32
CA ALA A 254 -17.09 -6.59 44.80
C ALA A 254 -16.74 -7.68 45.84
N LEU A 255 -16.57 -7.29 47.11
CA LEU A 255 -16.39 -8.24 48.21
C LEU A 255 -17.55 -9.23 48.29
N LEU A 256 -18.80 -8.74 48.31
CA LEU A 256 -19.99 -9.60 48.42
C LEU A 256 -20.07 -10.62 47.28
N LYS A 257 -19.85 -10.19 46.03
CA LYS A 257 -19.83 -11.10 44.87
C LYS A 257 -18.74 -12.17 44.99
N ARG A 258 -17.54 -11.79 45.43
CA ARG A 258 -16.42 -12.72 45.62
C ARG A 258 -16.70 -13.74 46.71
N VAL A 259 -17.18 -13.27 47.86
CA VAL A 259 -17.50 -14.14 49.02
C VAL A 259 -18.68 -15.07 48.70
N ALA A 260 -19.67 -14.63 47.92
CA ALA A 260 -20.73 -15.49 47.43
C ALA A 260 -20.20 -16.63 46.56
N ALA A 261 -19.26 -16.33 45.64
CA ALA A 261 -18.62 -17.34 44.80
C ALA A 261 -17.76 -18.34 45.59
N GLN A 262 -17.28 -17.96 46.78
CA GLN A 262 -16.53 -18.84 47.71
C GLN A 262 -17.44 -19.74 48.57
N GLY A 263 -18.76 -19.58 48.51
CA GLY A 263 -19.73 -20.47 49.16
C GLY A 263 -20.38 -19.94 50.45
N ASP A 264 -20.01 -18.76 50.95
CA ASP A 264 -20.62 -18.14 52.14
C ASP A 264 -21.97 -17.44 51.82
N VAL A 265 -22.89 -18.18 51.19
CA VAL A 265 -24.16 -17.67 50.62
C VAL A 265 -25.05 -16.96 51.64
N LYS A 266 -25.18 -17.52 52.86
CA LYS A 266 -26.12 -17.01 53.87
C LYS A 266 -25.78 -15.60 54.35
N GLU A 267 -24.49 -15.33 54.60
CA GLU A 267 -24.06 -14.02 55.08
C GLU A 267 -24.08 -12.98 53.96
N VAL A 268 -23.74 -13.37 52.73
CA VAL A 268 -23.87 -12.47 51.58
C VAL A 268 -25.33 -12.16 51.28
N GLU A 269 -26.25 -13.13 51.39
CA GLU A 269 -27.67 -12.89 51.21
C GLU A 269 -28.20 -11.85 52.21
N LYS A 270 -27.84 -11.99 53.49
CA LYS A 270 -28.21 -11.03 54.53
C LYS A 270 -27.65 -9.64 54.22
N ALA A 271 -26.37 -9.57 53.85
CA ALA A 271 -25.69 -8.33 53.50
C ALA A 271 -26.29 -7.66 52.24
N ALA A 272 -26.63 -8.43 51.21
CA ALA A 272 -27.24 -7.92 49.98
C ALA A 272 -28.68 -7.44 50.19
N ASN A 273 -29.49 -8.12 51.01
CA ASN A 273 -30.82 -7.63 51.38
C ASN A 273 -30.75 -6.31 52.16
N ASP A 274 -29.80 -6.20 53.10
CA ASP A 274 -29.58 -4.97 53.85
C ASP A 274 -29.10 -3.82 52.94
N LEU A 275 -28.17 -4.12 52.02
CA LEU A 275 -27.70 -3.18 51.01
C LEU A 275 -28.85 -2.70 50.10
N LEU A 276 -29.69 -3.61 49.60
CA LEU A 276 -30.85 -3.26 48.78
C LEU A 276 -31.81 -2.33 49.53
N LYS A 277 -32.13 -2.65 50.79
CA LYS A 277 -33.03 -1.86 51.64
C LYS A 277 -32.46 -0.46 51.90
N LYS A 278 -31.19 -0.37 52.31
CA LYS A 278 -30.54 0.89 52.66
C LYS A 278 -30.28 1.76 51.42
N ALA A 279 -29.86 1.17 50.30
CA ALA A 279 -29.71 1.87 49.03
C ALA A 279 -31.05 2.38 48.48
N THR A 280 -32.14 1.64 48.68
CA THR A 280 -33.50 2.10 48.36
C THR A 280 -33.88 3.32 49.18
N LYS A 281 -33.64 3.30 50.50
CA LYS A 281 -33.88 4.45 51.37
C LYS A 281 -33.01 5.66 51.01
N ALA A 282 -31.78 5.42 50.55
CA ALA A 282 -30.83 6.45 50.13
C ALA A 282 -31.02 6.90 48.66
N ASN A 283 -32.02 6.37 47.95
CA ASN A 283 -32.30 6.63 46.54
C ASN A 283 -31.11 6.37 45.59
N GLN A 284 -30.31 5.33 45.87
CA GLN A 284 -29.12 4.97 45.09
C GLN A 284 -29.39 3.80 44.14
N THR A 285 -29.90 4.09 42.94
CA THR A 285 -30.35 3.08 41.95
C THR A 285 -29.26 2.08 41.56
N GLN A 286 -28.04 2.52 41.24
CA GLN A 286 -26.96 1.61 40.84
C GLN A 286 -26.60 0.58 41.92
N THR A 287 -26.66 1.00 43.19
CA THR A 287 -26.39 0.11 44.33
C THR A 287 -27.54 -0.86 44.56
N ARG A 288 -28.79 -0.42 44.32
CA ARG A 288 -29.97 -1.30 44.32
C ARG A 288 -29.85 -2.37 43.23
N ASP A 289 -29.43 -2.00 42.03
CA ASP A 289 -29.22 -2.93 40.91
C ASP A 289 -28.19 -4.00 41.27
N ALA A 290 -27.04 -3.59 41.81
CA ALA A 290 -25.98 -4.51 42.23
C ALA A 290 -26.44 -5.47 43.34
N ALA A 291 -27.19 -4.97 44.32
CA ALA A 291 -27.75 -5.79 45.39
C ALA A 291 -28.80 -6.78 44.84
N LEU A 292 -29.67 -6.35 43.93
CA LEU A 292 -30.65 -7.21 43.26
C LEU A 292 -29.95 -8.30 42.44
N GLN A 293 -28.89 -7.97 41.70
CA GLN A 293 -28.11 -8.94 40.92
C GLN A 293 -27.53 -10.04 41.82
N ILE A 294 -26.95 -9.66 42.96
CA ILE A 294 -26.44 -10.62 43.95
C ILE A 294 -27.58 -11.51 44.45
N LEU A 295 -28.72 -10.94 44.86
CA LEU A 295 -29.86 -11.71 45.36
C LEU A 295 -30.44 -12.69 44.32
N LEU A 296 -30.55 -12.28 43.05
CA LEU A 296 -31.01 -13.15 41.96
C LEU A 296 -30.04 -14.29 41.68
N SER A 297 -28.72 -14.07 41.84
CA SER A 297 -27.71 -15.12 41.69
C SER A 297 -27.74 -16.15 42.83
N LEU A 298 -28.13 -15.74 44.04
CA LEU A 298 -28.18 -16.59 45.23
C LEU A 298 -29.51 -17.37 45.34
N LYS A 299 -30.64 -16.76 44.96
CA LYS A 299 -32.00 -17.31 45.19
C LYS A 299 -32.68 -17.85 43.93
N LYS A 300 -32.06 -18.81 43.24
CA LYS A 300 -32.57 -19.39 41.99
C LYS A 300 -34.05 -19.79 42.03
N GLU A 301 -34.53 -20.34 43.15
CA GLU A 301 -35.93 -20.77 43.33
C GLU A 301 -36.94 -19.62 43.51
N ASN A 302 -36.49 -18.44 43.95
CA ASN A 302 -37.35 -17.26 44.18
C ASN A 302 -37.13 -16.14 43.15
N SER A 303 -36.27 -16.35 42.15
CA SER A 303 -35.87 -15.32 41.19
C SER A 303 -37.04 -14.74 40.40
N THR A 304 -38.02 -15.54 39.99
CA THR A 304 -39.24 -15.05 39.31
C THR A 304 -40.06 -14.11 40.19
N LYS A 305 -40.20 -14.43 41.48
CA LYS A 305 -40.94 -13.58 42.42
C LYS A 305 -40.22 -12.25 42.67
N LEU A 306 -38.89 -12.27 42.78
CA LEU A 306 -38.06 -11.08 42.91
C LEU A 306 -38.16 -10.19 41.67
N LEU A 307 -38.10 -10.78 40.47
CA LEU A 307 -38.31 -10.07 39.20
C LEU A 307 -39.67 -9.39 39.15
N LEU A 308 -40.76 -10.13 39.39
CA LEU A 308 -42.12 -9.57 39.36
C LEU A 308 -42.33 -8.47 40.41
N SER A 309 -41.62 -8.54 41.54
CA SER A 309 -41.62 -7.47 42.54
C SER A 309 -40.86 -6.23 42.05
N ALA A 310 -39.69 -6.41 41.42
CA ALA A 310 -38.89 -5.33 40.87
C ALA A 310 -39.62 -4.60 39.74
N LEU A 311 -40.41 -5.30 38.92
CA LEU A 311 -41.23 -4.71 37.86
C LEU A 311 -42.33 -3.75 38.35
N LYS A 312 -42.66 -3.77 39.64
CA LYS A 312 -43.61 -2.82 40.26
C LYS A 312 -42.94 -1.50 40.68
N ASP A 313 -41.62 -1.41 40.58
CA ASP A 313 -40.87 -0.23 40.99
C ASP A 313 -41.10 0.96 40.06
N GLY A 314 -41.12 2.17 40.62
CA GLY A 314 -41.29 3.39 39.85
C GLY A 314 -40.08 3.74 38.97
N ASN A 315 -38.88 3.28 39.33
CA ASN A 315 -37.65 3.61 38.62
C ASN A 315 -37.44 2.71 37.39
N LYS A 316 -37.30 3.32 36.19
CA LYS A 316 -37.15 2.61 34.91
C LYS A 316 -35.84 1.83 34.82
N GLU A 317 -34.74 2.41 35.31
CA GLU A 317 -33.41 1.79 35.27
C GLU A 317 -33.41 0.48 36.08
N TYR A 318 -33.99 0.50 37.28
CA TYR A 318 -34.11 -0.66 38.17
C TYR A 318 -34.96 -1.78 37.57
N ARG A 319 -36.10 -1.44 36.94
CA ARG A 319 -36.93 -2.43 36.22
C ARG A 319 -36.17 -3.08 35.06
N ASN A 320 -35.47 -2.30 34.26
CA ASN A 320 -34.71 -2.81 33.12
C ASN A 320 -33.49 -3.63 33.56
N ALA A 321 -32.82 -3.24 34.65
CA ALA A 321 -31.75 -4.05 35.26
C ALA A 321 -32.29 -5.40 35.71
N ALA A 322 -33.44 -5.43 36.39
CA ALA A 322 -34.10 -6.67 36.81
C ALA A 322 -34.43 -7.60 35.61
N LEU A 323 -34.99 -7.05 34.53
CA LEU A 323 -35.26 -7.79 33.28
C LEU A 323 -33.97 -8.32 32.65
N ASN A 324 -32.91 -7.52 32.59
CA ASN A 324 -31.63 -7.96 32.05
C ASN A 324 -31.01 -9.09 32.89
N PHE A 325 -31.06 -9.01 34.21
CA PHE A 325 -30.62 -10.11 35.08
C PHE A 325 -31.50 -11.36 34.94
N ALA A 326 -32.80 -11.18 34.62
CA ALA A 326 -33.70 -12.30 34.36
C ALA A 326 -33.31 -13.12 33.14
N SER A 327 -32.65 -12.52 32.15
CA SER A 327 -32.18 -13.23 30.95
C SER A 327 -31.27 -14.43 31.27
N ASP A 328 -30.56 -14.42 32.41
CA ASP A 328 -29.66 -15.51 32.82
C ASP A 328 -30.40 -16.78 33.29
N PHE A 329 -31.66 -16.65 33.72
CA PHE A 329 -32.46 -17.77 34.23
C PHE A 329 -33.85 -17.90 33.59
N ALA A 330 -34.20 -17.03 32.63
CA ALA A 330 -35.50 -17.03 32.00
C ALA A 330 -35.75 -18.35 31.24
N ASN A 331 -36.83 -19.03 31.63
CA ASN A 331 -37.36 -20.22 31.00
C ASN A 331 -38.82 -19.97 30.57
N LYS A 332 -39.48 -21.01 30.04
CA LYS A 332 -40.88 -20.94 29.57
C LYS A 332 -41.80 -20.34 30.64
N GLU A 333 -41.68 -20.80 31.88
CA GLU A 333 -42.51 -20.35 33.01
C GLU A 333 -42.28 -18.87 33.34
N VAL A 334 -41.02 -18.40 33.32
CA VAL A 334 -40.69 -16.98 33.53
C VAL A 334 -41.33 -16.11 32.44
N TYR A 335 -41.21 -16.49 31.16
CA TYR A 335 -41.83 -15.72 30.07
C TYR A 335 -43.36 -15.63 30.22
N ILE A 336 -44.01 -16.74 30.60
CA ILE A 336 -45.46 -16.77 30.84
C ILE A 336 -45.85 -15.77 31.94
N GLU A 337 -45.18 -15.82 33.09
CA GLU A 337 -45.51 -14.96 34.23
C GLU A 337 -45.22 -13.47 33.94
N VAL A 338 -44.11 -13.16 33.26
CA VAL A 338 -43.78 -11.80 32.84
C VAL A 338 -44.77 -11.26 31.81
N MET A 339 -45.20 -12.05 30.82
CA MET A 339 -46.20 -11.62 29.84
C MET A 339 -47.61 -11.50 30.43
N LYS A 340 -47.97 -12.31 31.43
CA LYS A 340 -49.21 -12.11 32.22
C LYS A 340 -49.16 -10.81 33.02
N ALA A 341 -48.02 -10.49 33.63
CA ALA A 341 -47.83 -9.23 34.35
C ALA A 341 -47.92 -8.02 33.42
N MET A 342 -47.33 -8.10 32.22
CA MET A 342 -47.36 -7.06 31.19
C MET A 342 -48.78 -6.62 30.84
N GLN A 343 -49.72 -7.57 30.66
CA GLN A 343 -51.09 -7.24 30.26
C GLN A 343 -51.82 -6.30 31.24
N LYS A 344 -51.45 -6.33 32.53
CA LYS A 344 -52.04 -5.50 33.60
C LYS A 344 -51.15 -4.32 34.00
N ALA A 345 -49.99 -4.16 33.36
CA ALA A 345 -49.01 -3.16 33.74
C ALA A 345 -49.33 -1.78 33.12
N LYS A 346 -48.76 -0.72 33.72
CA LYS A 346 -48.80 0.63 33.15
C LYS A 346 -47.99 0.70 31.84
N PRO A 347 -48.27 1.64 30.93
CA PRO A 347 -47.61 1.72 29.62
C PRO A 347 -46.08 1.67 29.69
N GLU A 348 -45.46 2.41 30.61
CA GLU A 348 -44.00 2.46 30.78
C GLU A 348 -43.41 1.09 31.16
N VAL A 349 -44.13 0.30 31.96
CA VAL A 349 -43.70 -1.06 32.35
C VAL A 349 -43.96 -2.05 31.21
N LYS A 350 -45.04 -1.88 30.44
CA LYS A 350 -45.29 -2.68 29.24
C LYS A 350 -44.15 -2.54 28.25
N VAL A 351 -43.73 -1.31 27.97
CA VAL A 351 -42.60 -1.01 27.05
C VAL A 351 -41.33 -1.73 27.49
N ASP A 352 -40.98 -1.65 28.78
CA ASP A 352 -39.79 -2.32 29.33
C ASP A 352 -39.85 -3.85 29.10
N ILE A 353 -40.99 -4.47 29.41
CA ILE A 353 -41.20 -5.92 29.25
C ILE A 353 -41.19 -6.33 27.78
N ILE A 354 -41.92 -5.63 26.90
CA ILE A 354 -42.01 -5.95 25.47
C ILE A 354 -40.64 -5.86 24.82
N ASN A 355 -39.87 -4.79 25.11
CA ASN A 355 -38.52 -4.65 24.61
C ASN A 355 -37.59 -5.76 25.09
N TRP A 356 -37.73 -6.20 26.35
CA TRP A 356 -37.00 -7.36 26.86
C TRP A 356 -37.36 -8.65 26.12
N ILE A 357 -38.65 -8.94 25.92
CA ILE A 357 -39.10 -10.10 25.11
C ILE A 357 -38.52 -10.04 23.70
N GLY A 358 -38.50 -8.87 23.06
CA GLY A 358 -37.88 -8.69 21.75
C GLY A 358 -36.38 -8.95 21.74
N ARG A 359 -35.64 -8.58 22.80
CA ARG A 359 -34.20 -8.92 22.94
C ARG A 359 -34.02 -10.43 23.10
N GLU A 360 -34.85 -11.06 23.92
CA GLU A 360 -34.80 -12.50 24.16
C GLU A 360 -35.13 -13.29 22.88
N ALA A 361 -36.10 -12.84 22.08
CA ALA A 361 -36.49 -13.46 20.82
C ALA A 361 -35.39 -13.41 19.74
N LYS A 362 -34.43 -12.46 19.83
CA LYS A 362 -33.25 -12.44 18.95
C LYS A 362 -32.23 -13.52 19.28
N CYS A 363 -32.25 -14.07 20.49
CA CYS A 363 -31.33 -15.13 20.88
C CYS A 363 -31.79 -16.46 20.26
N PRO A 364 -30.97 -17.13 19.41
CA PRO A 364 -31.38 -18.35 18.72
C PRO A 364 -31.89 -19.45 19.66
N SER A 365 -31.28 -19.60 20.84
CA SER A 365 -31.69 -20.62 21.83
C SER A 365 -33.02 -20.32 22.53
N LYS A 366 -33.55 -19.10 22.41
CA LYS A 366 -34.80 -18.64 23.06
C LYS A 366 -35.91 -18.32 22.05
N HIS A 367 -35.55 -18.13 20.78
CA HIS A 367 -36.44 -17.71 19.71
C HIS A 367 -37.68 -18.59 19.57
N ASP A 368 -37.50 -19.90 19.37
CA ASP A 368 -38.60 -20.83 19.12
C ASP A 368 -39.53 -20.96 20.33
N VAL A 369 -38.96 -20.90 21.54
CA VAL A 369 -39.73 -20.94 22.79
C VAL A 369 -40.65 -19.72 22.89
N ILE A 370 -40.16 -18.53 22.58
CA ILE A 370 -40.95 -17.28 22.63
C ILE A 370 -42.00 -17.25 21.50
N LYS A 371 -41.60 -17.66 20.30
CA LYS A 371 -42.47 -17.66 19.11
C LYS A 371 -43.68 -18.60 19.29
N SER A 372 -43.46 -19.77 19.89
CA SER A 372 -44.51 -20.78 20.12
C SER A 372 -45.13 -20.72 21.53
N LEU A 373 -44.86 -19.66 22.30
CA LEU A 373 -45.26 -19.60 23.70
C LEU A 373 -46.79 -19.50 23.86
N GLU A 374 -47.36 -20.43 24.61
CA GLU A 374 -48.76 -20.40 25.07
C GLU A 374 -48.81 -19.95 26.53
N LEU A 375 -49.54 -18.86 26.81
CA LEU A 375 -49.74 -18.38 28.19
C LEU A 375 -50.83 -19.19 28.91
N ARG A 376 -51.78 -19.71 28.13
CA ARG A 376 -52.86 -20.65 28.48
C ARG A 376 -53.40 -21.26 27.17
N PHE A 377 -54.23 -22.29 27.26
CA PHE A 377 -54.65 -23.15 26.13
C PHE A 377 -55.29 -22.42 24.92
N ASP A 378 -55.81 -21.21 25.09
CA ASP A 378 -56.50 -20.40 24.08
C ASP A 378 -55.78 -19.06 23.78
N LEU A 379 -54.59 -18.81 24.35
CA LEU A 379 -53.93 -17.51 24.27
C LEU A 379 -52.40 -17.65 24.09
N THR A 380 -51.96 -17.36 22.88
CA THR A 380 -50.53 -17.34 22.51
C THR A 380 -49.88 -16.00 22.82
N ALA A 381 -48.56 -16.01 23.01
CA ALA A 381 -47.75 -14.80 23.15
C ALA A 381 -47.89 -13.87 21.94
N MET A 382 -48.00 -14.43 20.73
CA MET A 382 -48.21 -13.65 19.51
C MET A 382 -49.53 -12.89 19.54
N GLN A 383 -50.64 -13.53 19.94
CA GLN A 383 -51.94 -12.85 20.09
C GLN A 383 -51.87 -11.72 21.13
N VAL A 384 -51.16 -11.95 22.25
CA VAL A 384 -50.97 -10.93 23.29
C VAL A 384 -50.18 -9.73 22.77
N LEU A 385 -49.10 -9.96 22.00
CA LEU A 385 -48.32 -8.90 21.37
C LEU A 385 -49.13 -8.15 20.32
N LEU A 386 -49.83 -8.84 19.42
CA LEU A 386 -50.68 -8.22 18.40
C LEU A 386 -51.77 -7.33 19.03
N ALA A 387 -52.33 -7.73 20.18
CA ALA A 387 -53.28 -6.90 20.90
C ALA A 387 -52.68 -5.56 21.39
N GLN A 388 -51.36 -5.51 21.67
CA GLN A 388 -50.69 -4.28 22.10
C GLN A 388 -50.53 -3.25 20.97
N LEU A 389 -50.67 -3.64 19.70
CA LEU A 389 -50.70 -2.68 18.58
C LEU A 389 -51.93 -1.75 18.66
N LYS A 390 -52.99 -2.15 19.38
CA LYS A 390 -54.19 -1.35 19.60
C LYS A 390 -54.12 -0.47 20.87
N ASP A 391 -53.01 -0.53 21.63
CA ASP A 391 -52.82 0.32 22.81
C ASP A 391 -52.84 1.81 22.40
N SER A 392 -53.35 2.69 23.27
CA SER A 392 -53.41 4.13 22.98
C SER A 392 -52.04 4.81 23.15
N ASN A 393 -51.12 4.20 23.89
CA ASN A 393 -49.76 4.70 24.07
C ASN A 393 -48.86 4.30 22.87
N PHE A 394 -48.26 5.30 22.21
CA PHE A 394 -47.42 5.09 21.04
C PHE A 394 -46.15 4.28 21.34
N ASP A 395 -45.51 4.49 22.50
CA ASP A 395 -44.29 3.75 22.88
C ASP A 395 -44.57 2.25 23.03
N VAL A 396 -45.77 1.89 23.52
CA VAL A 396 -46.23 0.49 23.58
C VAL A 396 -46.37 -0.09 22.17
N LYS A 397 -46.97 0.65 21.23
CA LYS A 397 -47.06 0.23 19.81
C LYS A 397 -45.67 0.04 19.22
N GLN A 398 -44.77 1.01 19.41
CA GLN A 398 -43.41 0.99 18.89
C GLN A 398 -42.61 -0.20 19.42
N ALA A 399 -42.61 -0.42 20.74
CA ALA A 399 -41.95 -1.58 21.34
C ALA A 399 -42.51 -2.89 20.79
N THR A 400 -43.82 -2.96 20.59
CA THR A 400 -44.52 -4.14 20.04
C THR A 400 -44.10 -4.41 18.60
N VAL A 401 -44.16 -3.41 17.72
CA VAL A 401 -43.76 -3.53 16.30
C VAL A 401 -42.34 -4.06 16.20
N TRP A 402 -41.39 -3.45 16.90
CA TRP A 402 -39.99 -3.89 16.87
C TRP A 402 -39.78 -5.26 17.51
N THR A 403 -40.68 -5.71 18.39
CA THR A 403 -40.64 -7.07 18.94
C THR A 403 -41.16 -8.07 17.93
N LEU A 404 -42.24 -7.77 17.20
CA LEU A 404 -42.76 -8.60 16.11
C LEU A 404 -41.74 -8.77 14.98
N VAL A 405 -41.05 -7.69 14.58
CA VAL A 405 -39.95 -7.76 13.59
C VAL A 405 -38.83 -8.69 14.06
N LYS A 406 -38.46 -8.63 15.35
CA LYS A 406 -37.43 -9.51 15.95
C LYS A 406 -37.86 -10.97 16.03
N ILE A 407 -39.15 -11.24 16.21
CA ILE A 407 -39.71 -12.60 16.14
C ILE A 407 -39.77 -13.10 14.69
N GLY A 408 -39.92 -12.21 13.70
CA GLY A 408 -39.76 -12.55 12.28
C GLY A 408 -40.81 -13.54 11.74
N ASP A 409 -41.99 -13.60 12.33
CA ASP A 409 -43.05 -14.48 11.87
C ASP A 409 -43.82 -13.87 10.69
N LYS A 410 -43.84 -14.55 9.53
CA LYS A 410 -44.46 -14.05 8.30
C LYS A 410 -45.94 -13.68 8.45
N GLN A 411 -46.66 -14.27 9.41
CA GLN A 411 -48.06 -13.94 9.66
C GLN A 411 -48.27 -12.48 10.10
N VAL A 412 -47.22 -11.79 10.58
CA VAL A 412 -47.32 -10.39 11.04
C VAL A 412 -47.19 -9.38 9.90
N ILE A 413 -46.71 -9.80 8.72
CA ILE A 413 -46.44 -8.90 7.58
C ILE A 413 -47.69 -8.12 7.16
N PRO A 414 -48.89 -8.73 6.98
CA PRO A 414 -50.10 -7.99 6.65
C PRO A 414 -50.48 -6.96 7.73
N VAL A 415 -50.23 -7.27 9.00
CA VAL A 415 -50.51 -6.38 10.14
C VAL A 415 -49.55 -5.20 10.16
N LEU A 416 -48.26 -5.42 9.86
CA LEU A 416 -47.29 -4.34 9.71
C LEU A 416 -47.60 -3.44 8.52
N ALA A 417 -48.08 -4.01 7.40
CA ALA A 417 -48.53 -3.25 6.23
C ALA A 417 -49.77 -2.39 6.52
N GLU A 418 -50.68 -2.84 7.38
CA GLU A 418 -51.85 -2.07 7.82
C GLU A 418 -51.44 -0.76 8.55
N LEU A 419 -50.25 -0.70 9.16
CA LEU A 419 -49.76 0.54 9.78
C LEU A 419 -49.55 1.67 8.77
N LEU A 420 -49.30 1.34 7.50
CA LEU A 420 -49.17 2.32 6.42
C LEU A 420 -50.49 3.01 6.10
N THR A 421 -51.64 2.45 6.50
CA THR A 421 -52.97 3.06 6.27
C THR A 421 -53.42 3.97 7.41
N SER A 422 -52.56 4.21 8.42
CA SER A 422 -52.86 5.13 9.50
C SER A 422 -52.98 6.58 9.01
N ASP A 423 -53.74 7.38 9.74
CA ASP A 423 -53.79 8.84 9.68
C ASP A 423 -52.68 9.52 10.49
N ASN A 424 -51.99 8.78 11.36
CA ASN A 424 -50.87 9.26 12.16
C ASN A 424 -49.53 8.98 11.46
N LYS A 425 -48.78 10.05 11.13
CA LYS A 425 -47.49 9.98 10.46
C LYS A 425 -46.44 9.15 11.21
N ASP A 426 -46.41 9.19 12.53
CA ASP A 426 -45.44 8.43 13.34
C ASP A 426 -45.72 6.92 13.27
N VAL A 427 -47.00 6.55 13.15
CA VAL A 427 -47.41 5.14 12.97
C VAL A 427 -47.05 4.64 11.57
N ILE A 428 -47.22 5.49 10.54
CA ILE A 428 -46.81 5.17 9.16
C ILE A 428 -45.30 4.95 9.09
N LEU A 429 -44.49 5.86 9.66
CA LEU A 429 -43.03 5.75 9.66
C LEU A 429 -42.58 4.50 10.42
N LEU A 430 -43.19 4.21 11.57
CA LEU A 430 -42.94 2.97 12.31
C LEU A 430 -43.25 1.72 11.48
N GLY A 431 -44.35 1.71 10.73
CA GLY A 431 -44.70 0.62 9.81
C GLY A 431 -43.69 0.47 8.68
N GLN A 432 -43.26 1.59 8.10
CA GLN A 432 -42.26 1.65 7.04
C GLN A 432 -40.92 1.05 7.51
N ASP A 433 -40.37 1.56 8.62
CA ASP A 433 -39.12 1.08 9.19
C ASP A 433 -39.18 -0.40 9.56
N ALA A 434 -40.32 -0.84 10.11
CA ALA A 434 -40.53 -2.23 10.47
C ALA A 434 -40.54 -3.16 9.27
N LEU A 435 -41.24 -2.79 8.19
CA LEU A 435 -41.31 -3.58 6.96
C LEU A 435 -39.97 -3.58 6.22
N ALA A 436 -39.27 -2.45 6.17
CA ALA A 436 -37.92 -2.37 5.61
C ALA A 436 -36.93 -3.30 6.33
N ALA A 437 -37.04 -3.41 7.66
CA ALA A 437 -36.23 -4.29 8.49
C ALA A 437 -36.71 -5.75 8.53
N PHE A 438 -37.87 -6.07 7.96
CA PHE A 438 -38.46 -7.40 8.08
C PHE A 438 -37.81 -8.39 7.11
N ASN A 439 -37.37 -9.53 7.65
CA ASN A 439 -36.82 -10.63 6.84
C ASN A 439 -37.96 -11.44 6.20
N GLY A 440 -38.33 -11.12 4.95
CA GLY A 440 -39.35 -11.84 4.20
C GLY A 440 -39.76 -11.13 2.92
N ASP A 441 -40.71 -11.73 2.19
CA ASP A 441 -41.41 -11.05 1.09
C ASP A 441 -42.57 -10.23 1.68
N ILE A 442 -42.48 -8.91 1.50
CA ILE A 442 -43.47 -7.94 1.98
C ILE A 442 -44.29 -7.32 0.84
N ASP A 443 -43.91 -7.61 -0.41
CA ASP A 443 -44.19 -6.75 -1.56
C ASP A 443 -45.70 -6.71 -1.84
N GLN A 444 -46.34 -7.87 -1.80
CA GLN A 444 -47.80 -7.98 -1.99
C GLN A 444 -48.60 -7.38 -0.83
N ALA A 445 -48.10 -7.44 0.41
CA ALA A 445 -48.77 -6.84 1.56
C ALA A 445 -48.71 -5.32 1.49
N VAL A 446 -47.53 -4.76 1.17
CA VAL A 446 -47.34 -3.33 0.95
C VAL A 446 -48.22 -2.84 -0.21
N ALA A 447 -48.18 -3.53 -1.35
CA ALA A 447 -48.96 -3.15 -2.52
C ALA A 447 -50.48 -3.14 -2.27
N ARG A 448 -51.00 -4.04 -1.42
CA ARG A 448 -52.42 -4.06 -1.02
C ARG A 448 -52.80 -2.95 -0.05
N ALA A 449 -51.87 -2.45 0.76
CA ALA A 449 -52.12 -1.37 1.70
C ALA A 449 -52.18 0.01 1.01
N ILE A 450 -51.39 0.21 -0.05
CA ILE A 450 -51.24 1.50 -0.75
C ILE A 450 -52.58 2.16 -1.18
N PRO A 451 -53.54 1.45 -1.81
CA PRO A 451 -54.79 2.09 -2.27
C PRO A 451 -55.62 2.71 -1.14
N SER A 452 -55.55 2.15 0.07
CA SER A 452 -56.30 2.60 1.25
C SER A 452 -55.49 3.55 2.14
N ALA A 453 -54.23 3.85 1.79
CA ALA A 453 -53.35 4.67 2.59
C ALA A 453 -53.57 6.18 2.37
N THR A 454 -53.17 6.98 3.37
CA THR A 454 -53.00 8.43 3.22
C THR A 454 -51.83 8.75 2.29
N ASP A 455 -51.67 10.00 1.88
CA ASP A 455 -50.55 10.38 0.99
C ASP A 455 -49.17 10.04 1.58
N ALA A 456 -48.99 10.22 2.90
CA ALA A 456 -47.77 9.79 3.58
C ALA A 456 -47.57 8.26 3.53
N GLY A 457 -48.63 7.49 3.70
CA GLY A 457 -48.58 6.02 3.61
C GLY A 457 -48.34 5.51 2.19
N LYS A 458 -48.89 6.19 1.17
CA LYS A 458 -48.62 5.92 -0.25
C LYS A 458 -47.15 6.15 -0.59
N ILE A 459 -46.56 7.24 -0.11
CA ILE A 459 -45.13 7.55 -0.29
C ILE A 459 -44.28 6.45 0.35
N ALA A 460 -44.52 6.11 1.62
CA ALA A 460 -43.81 5.06 2.33
C ALA A 460 -43.92 3.70 1.62
N GLY A 461 -45.11 3.36 1.11
CA GLY A 461 -45.32 2.14 0.33
C GLY A 461 -44.55 2.12 -0.99
N ALA A 462 -44.51 3.23 -1.72
CA ALA A 462 -43.73 3.34 -2.97
C ALA A 462 -42.23 3.17 -2.70
N GLU A 463 -41.70 3.79 -1.63
CA GLU A 463 -40.31 3.67 -1.21
C GLU A 463 -39.95 2.24 -0.80
N LEU A 464 -40.85 1.53 -0.09
CA LEU A 464 -40.66 0.12 0.25
C LEU A 464 -40.61 -0.76 -0.99
N LEU A 465 -41.53 -0.60 -1.94
CA LEU A 465 -41.52 -1.37 -3.19
C LEU A 465 -40.24 -1.11 -4.01
N ALA A 466 -39.76 0.13 -4.06
CA ALA A 466 -38.49 0.49 -4.69
C ALA A 466 -37.30 -0.17 -3.99
N MET A 467 -37.22 -0.07 -2.66
CA MET A 467 -36.15 -0.68 -1.86
C MET A 467 -36.07 -2.20 -2.05
N ARG A 468 -37.23 -2.85 -2.21
CA ARG A 468 -37.36 -4.29 -2.45
C ARG A 468 -37.20 -4.70 -3.90
N LYS A 469 -37.10 -3.73 -4.82
CA LYS A 469 -37.11 -3.95 -6.28
C LYS A 469 -38.30 -4.79 -6.74
N ALA A 470 -39.48 -4.48 -6.21
CA ALA A 470 -40.70 -5.25 -6.41
C ALA A 470 -41.29 -5.06 -7.82
N THR A 471 -40.63 -5.63 -8.84
CA THR A 471 -41.00 -5.44 -10.26
C THR A 471 -42.40 -5.97 -10.60
N ALA A 472 -42.86 -7.01 -9.90
CA ALA A 472 -44.23 -7.52 -10.03
C ALA A 472 -45.31 -6.51 -9.60
N ASN A 473 -44.92 -5.41 -8.93
CA ASN A 473 -45.81 -4.39 -8.40
C ASN A 473 -45.71 -3.04 -9.15
N LEU A 474 -45.14 -3.02 -10.36
CA LEU A 474 -45.05 -1.83 -11.20
C LEU A 474 -46.42 -1.12 -11.35
N THR A 475 -47.49 -1.87 -11.61
CA THR A 475 -48.84 -1.31 -11.78
C THR A 475 -49.28 -0.45 -10.58
N THR A 476 -48.92 -0.86 -9.36
CA THR A 476 -49.22 -0.09 -8.14
C THR A 476 -48.48 1.26 -8.15
N VAL A 477 -47.21 1.28 -8.54
CA VAL A 477 -46.42 2.52 -8.64
C VAL A 477 -46.90 3.41 -9.79
N LEU A 478 -47.27 2.84 -10.94
CA LEU A 478 -47.84 3.59 -12.06
C LEU A 478 -49.17 4.27 -11.70
N GLU A 479 -49.98 3.65 -10.85
CA GLU A 479 -51.23 4.27 -10.38
C GLU A 479 -50.96 5.46 -9.44
N LEU A 480 -49.89 5.40 -8.63
CA LEU A 480 -49.46 6.52 -7.79
C LEU A 480 -48.98 7.72 -8.60
N ILE A 481 -48.42 7.51 -9.81
CA ILE A 481 -48.05 8.61 -10.72
C ILE A 481 -49.29 9.42 -11.13
N LYS A 482 -50.48 8.81 -11.16
CA LYS A 482 -51.74 9.51 -11.48
C LYS A 482 -52.36 10.23 -10.29
N SER A 483 -51.75 10.15 -9.10
CA SER A 483 -52.24 10.81 -7.89
C SER A 483 -52.35 12.32 -8.07
N GLY A 484 -53.39 12.91 -7.45
CA GLY A 484 -53.56 14.35 -7.34
C GLY A 484 -52.56 15.04 -6.38
N SER A 485 -51.88 14.27 -5.51
CA SER A 485 -50.82 14.79 -4.63
C SER A 485 -49.49 14.91 -5.38
N PRO A 486 -48.88 16.10 -5.45
CA PRO A 486 -47.54 16.29 -6.04
C PRO A 486 -46.46 15.46 -5.34
N GLU A 487 -46.53 15.30 -4.02
CA GLU A 487 -45.55 14.56 -3.22
C GLU A 487 -45.61 13.06 -3.51
N VAL A 488 -46.82 12.50 -3.60
CA VAL A 488 -47.03 11.09 -3.97
C VAL A 488 -46.54 10.84 -5.40
N LYS A 489 -46.87 11.73 -6.34
CA LYS A 489 -46.41 11.63 -7.73
C LYS A 489 -44.87 11.66 -7.83
N LYS A 490 -44.20 12.55 -7.09
CA LYS A 490 -42.74 12.64 -7.04
C LYS A 490 -42.10 11.37 -6.47
N ALA A 491 -42.65 10.83 -5.38
CA ALA A 491 -42.19 9.58 -4.80
C ALA A 491 -42.35 8.40 -5.77
N ALA A 492 -43.49 8.33 -6.47
CA ALA A 492 -43.75 7.30 -7.47
C ALA A 492 -42.77 7.36 -8.65
N TYR A 493 -42.46 8.54 -9.18
CA TYR A 493 -41.43 8.71 -10.20
C TYR A 493 -40.03 8.32 -9.72
N THR A 494 -39.71 8.59 -8.46
CA THR A 494 -38.44 8.20 -7.85
C THR A 494 -38.33 6.68 -7.72
N ALA A 495 -39.41 6.03 -7.29
CA ALA A 495 -39.53 4.58 -7.15
C ALA A 495 -39.48 3.84 -8.49
N LEU A 496 -39.99 4.46 -9.57
CA LEU A 496 -40.20 3.84 -10.87
C LEU A 496 -38.97 3.09 -11.39
N LYS A 497 -37.77 3.68 -11.29
CA LYS A 497 -36.54 3.06 -11.80
C LYS A 497 -36.15 1.75 -11.12
N ASP A 498 -36.64 1.51 -9.90
CA ASP A 498 -36.28 0.35 -9.09
C ASP A 498 -37.35 -0.75 -9.16
N VAL A 499 -38.55 -0.44 -9.67
CA VAL A 499 -39.69 -1.36 -9.81
C VAL A 499 -40.00 -1.75 -11.26
N VAL A 500 -39.11 -1.43 -12.20
CA VAL A 500 -39.26 -1.77 -13.62
C VAL A 500 -38.37 -2.94 -14.02
N SER A 501 -38.77 -3.63 -15.08
CA SER A 501 -38.05 -4.72 -15.70
C SER A 501 -37.90 -4.50 -17.21
N GLU A 502 -37.14 -5.36 -17.88
CA GLU A 502 -36.98 -5.36 -19.34
C GLU A 502 -38.34 -5.42 -20.08
N GLY A 503 -39.32 -6.14 -19.52
CA GLY A 503 -40.66 -6.28 -20.10
C GLY A 503 -41.45 -4.96 -20.19
N ASP A 504 -41.04 -3.95 -19.41
CA ASP A 504 -41.78 -2.69 -19.28
C ASP A 504 -41.27 -1.59 -20.24
N LEU A 505 -40.20 -1.88 -20.98
CA LEU A 505 -39.50 -0.91 -21.81
C LEU A 505 -40.41 -0.17 -22.80
N VAL A 506 -41.31 -0.89 -23.48
CA VAL A 506 -42.22 -0.29 -24.48
C VAL A 506 -43.15 0.74 -23.83
N ASN A 507 -43.68 0.42 -22.65
CA ASN A 507 -44.57 1.30 -21.90
C ASN A 507 -43.80 2.52 -21.38
N LEU A 508 -42.61 2.32 -20.83
CA LEU A 508 -41.77 3.41 -20.33
C LEU A 508 -41.37 4.39 -21.43
N CYS A 509 -41.02 3.91 -22.61
CA CYS A 509 -40.73 4.74 -23.77
C CYS A 509 -41.97 5.53 -24.25
N GLY A 510 -43.16 4.90 -24.25
CA GLY A 510 -44.41 5.61 -24.54
C GLY A 510 -44.73 6.70 -23.51
N MET A 511 -44.47 6.44 -22.22
CA MET A 511 -44.59 7.44 -21.16
C MET A 511 -43.60 8.58 -21.37
N LEU A 512 -42.33 8.27 -21.68
CA LEU A 512 -41.29 9.28 -21.94
C LEU A 512 -41.68 10.21 -23.07
N GLU A 513 -42.24 9.67 -24.16
CA GLU A 513 -42.64 10.41 -25.36
C GLU A 513 -43.86 11.33 -25.16
N THR A 514 -44.58 11.19 -24.05
CA THR A 514 -45.75 12.00 -23.70
C THR A 514 -45.58 12.74 -22.36
N ALA A 515 -44.41 12.60 -21.73
CA ALA A 515 -44.08 13.19 -20.44
C ALA A 515 -44.00 14.72 -20.50
N ASP A 516 -44.42 15.37 -19.43
CA ASP A 516 -44.05 16.75 -19.17
C ASP A 516 -42.57 16.87 -18.77
N ALA A 517 -42.03 18.08 -18.81
CA ALA A 517 -40.61 18.32 -18.54
C ALA A 517 -40.15 17.82 -17.15
N SER A 518 -41.03 17.78 -16.14
CA SER A 518 -40.70 17.33 -14.79
C SER A 518 -40.58 15.80 -14.67
N ALA A 519 -41.25 15.06 -15.56
CA ALA A 519 -41.27 13.60 -15.59
C ALA A 519 -40.23 12.96 -16.52
N VAL A 520 -39.67 13.71 -17.48
CA VAL A 520 -38.69 13.20 -18.46
C VAL A 520 -37.49 12.52 -17.78
N ALA A 521 -36.79 13.21 -16.88
CA ALA A 521 -35.57 12.67 -16.27
C ALA A 521 -35.83 11.42 -15.40
N PRO A 522 -36.85 11.37 -14.53
CA PRO A 522 -37.20 10.14 -13.81
C PRO A 522 -37.55 8.97 -14.74
N ILE A 523 -38.29 9.21 -15.83
CA ILE A 523 -38.64 8.15 -16.78
C ILE A 523 -37.40 7.68 -17.56
N GLN A 524 -36.49 8.58 -17.96
CA GLN A 524 -35.22 8.19 -18.57
C GLN A 524 -34.42 7.26 -17.67
N GLN A 525 -34.36 7.54 -16.36
CA GLN A 525 -33.70 6.65 -15.40
C GLN A 525 -34.39 5.29 -15.31
N ALA A 526 -35.72 5.25 -15.37
CA ALA A 526 -36.45 3.99 -15.43
C ALA A 526 -36.18 3.20 -16.72
N VAL A 527 -36.10 3.87 -17.87
CA VAL A 527 -35.71 3.25 -19.14
C VAL A 527 -34.29 2.67 -19.05
N ILE A 528 -33.34 3.42 -18.49
CA ILE A 528 -31.96 2.95 -18.27
C ILE A 528 -31.93 1.71 -17.36
N SER A 529 -32.67 1.72 -16.25
CA SER A 529 -32.81 0.56 -15.37
C SER A 529 -33.42 -0.65 -16.08
N ALA A 530 -34.48 -0.45 -16.86
CA ALA A 530 -35.18 -1.52 -17.57
C ALA A 530 -34.29 -2.25 -18.59
N ILE A 531 -33.36 -1.54 -19.23
CA ILE A 531 -32.44 -2.14 -20.21
C ILE A 531 -31.11 -2.60 -19.59
N SER A 532 -30.89 -2.39 -18.30
CA SER A 532 -29.59 -2.61 -17.65
C SER A 532 -29.10 -4.06 -17.67
N SER A 533 -30.00 -5.04 -17.82
CA SER A 533 -29.69 -6.46 -18.01
C SER A 533 -29.15 -6.79 -19.41
N MET A 534 -29.39 -5.95 -20.40
CA MET A 534 -28.98 -6.16 -21.78
C MET A 534 -27.50 -5.83 -21.98
N SER A 535 -26.87 -6.42 -23.00
CA SER A 535 -25.52 -6.01 -23.42
C SER A 535 -25.50 -4.58 -24.00
N PRO A 536 -24.40 -3.83 -23.87
CA PRO A 536 -24.26 -2.48 -24.43
C PRO A 536 -24.72 -2.33 -25.89
N ALA A 537 -24.29 -3.26 -26.75
CA ALA A 537 -24.69 -3.31 -28.15
C ALA A 537 -26.21 -3.48 -28.33
N LYS A 538 -26.85 -4.31 -27.49
CA LYS A 538 -28.30 -4.54 -27.55
C LYS A 538 -29.11 -3.38 -26.98
N GLN A 539 -28.62 -2.75 -25.91
CA GLN A 539 -29.19 -1.51 -25.37
C GLN A 539 -29.21 -0.44 -26.46
N LYS A 540 -28.07 -0.20 -27.11
CA LYS A 540 -27.94 0.75 -28.23
C LYS A 540 -28.93 0.41 -29.35
N GLU A 541 -28.91 -0.81 -29.88
CA GLU A 541 -29.80 -1.23 -30.97
C GLU A 541 -31.28 -0.95 -30.64
N THR A 542 -31.71 -1.32 -29.43
CA THR A 542 -33.09 -1.22 -28.97
C THR A 542 -33.52 0.23 -28.80
N ILE A 543 -32.68 1.05 -28.14
CA ILE A 543 -32.97 2.47 -27.89
C ILE A 543 -32.88 3.29 -29.17
N THR A 544 -31.90 3.04 -30.05
CA THR A 544 -31.82 3.71 -31.36
C THR A 544 -33.07 3.42 -32.18
N ARG A 545 -33.52 2.16 -32.24
CA ARG A 545 -34.75 1.80 -32.96
C ARG A 545 -35.96 2.56 -32.41
N ARG A 546 -36.12 2.60 -31.08
CA ARG A 546 -37.24 3.30 -30.44
C ARG A 546 -37.18 4.81 -30.67
N MET A 547 -36.00 5.40 -30.56
CA MET A 547 -35.75 6.81 -30.84
C MET A 547 -36.15 7.19 -32.27
N LEU A 548 -35.81 6.37 -33.26
CA LEU A 548 -36.22 6.61 -34.66
C LEU A 548 -37.73 6.48 -34.84
N GLN A 549 -38.38 5.52 -34.17
CA GLN A 549 -39.84 5.36 -34.20
C GLN A 549 -40.59 6.54 -33.55
N ALA A 550 -40.00 7.17 -32.53
CA ALA A 550 -40.60 8.33 -31.85
C ALA A 550 -40.66 9.60 -32.72
N GLY A 551 -39.87 9.66 -33.80
CA GLY A 551 -39.82 10.78 -34.74
C GLY A 551 -38.82 11.89 -34.35
N GLU A 552 -38.48 12.75 -35.32
CA GLU A 552 -37.42 13.78 -35.20
C GLU A 552 -37.61 14.70 -33.99
N SER A 553 -38.84 15.16 -33.73
CA SER A 553 -39.13 16.09 -32.63
C SER A 553 -38.94 15.51 -31.24
N LYS A 554 -38.78 14.18 -31.12
CA LYS A 554 -38.67 13.46 -29.84
C LYS A 554 -37.32 12.77 -29.62
N LYS A 555 -36.41 12.81 -30.60
CA LYS A 555 -35.10 12.15 -30.50
C LYS A 555 -34.32 12.54 -29.24
N TYR A 556 -34.40 13.82 -28.88
CA TYR A 556 -33.66 14.37 -27.75
C TYR A 556 -33.98 13.69 -26.40
N LEU A 557 -35.16 13.08 -26.25
CA LEU A 557 -35.55 12.34 -25.05
C LEU A 557 -34.70 11.08 -24.84
N TYR A 558 -34.02 10.58 -25.87
CA TYR A 558 -33.26 9.34 -25.81
C TYR A 558 -31.75 9.53 -25.68
N TYR A 559 -31.22 10.75 -25.82
CA TYR A 559 -29.76 10.97 -25.79
C TYR A 559 -29.11 10.55 -24.47
N ILE A 560 -29.72 10.88 -23.33
CA ILE A 560 -29.21 10.47 -22.01
C ILE A 560 -29.23 8.94 -21.87
N VAL A 561 -30.29 8.28 -22.37
CA VAL A 561 -30.37 6.81 -22.34
C VAL A 561 -29.27 6.21 -23.23
N LEU A 562 -29.10 6.74 -24.44
CA LEU A 562 -28.04 6.31 -25.36
C LEU A 562 -26.63 6.52 -24.78
N ALA A 563 -26.40 7.59 -24.03
CA ALA A 563 -25.11 7.84 -23.39
C ALA A 563 -24.69 6.74 -22.41
N THR A 564 -25.66 6.09 -21.76
CA THR A 564 -25.36 5.00 -20.83
C THR A 564 -24.88 3.71 -21.50
N THR A 565 -25.10 3.58 -22.81
CA THR A 565 -24.67 2.40 -23.57
C THR A 565 -23.14 2.34 -23.76
N GLY A 566 -22.46 3.49 -23.82
CA GLY A 566 -21.02 3.56 -24.06
C GLY A 566 -20.58 3.22 -25.49
N GLU A 567 -21.51 3.02 -26.43
CA GLU A 567 -21.21 2.61 -27.81
C GLU A 567 -20.79 3.80 -28.70
N LYS A 568 -19.74 3.66 -29.51
CA LYS A 568 -19.21 4.76 -30.36
C LYS A 568 -20.25 5.40 -31.27
N ASP A 569 -21.15 4.60 -31.87
CA ASP A 569 -22.22 5.12 -32.73
C ASP A 569 -23.26 5.95 -31.95
N ALA A 570 -23.51 5.59 -30.68
CA ALA A 570 -24.39 6.36 -29.80
C ALA A 570 -23.77 7.72 -29.48
N LEU A 571 -22.46 7.76 -29.21
CA LEU A 571 -21.73 9.02 -29.06
C LEU A 571 -21.85 9.88 -30.31
N ALA A 572 -21.57 9.33 -31.50
CA ALA A 572 -21.70 10.07 -32.76
C ALA A 572 -23.10 10.66 -32.96
N THR A 573 -24.15 9.91 -32.59
CA THR A 573 -25.53 10.41 -32.64
C THR A 573 -25.78 11.57 -31.67
N ILE A 574 -25.22 11.50 -30.46
CA ILE A 574 -25.33 12.56 -29.45
C ILE A 574 -24.57 13.82 -29.91
N VAL A 575 -23.35 13.65 -30.44
CA VAL A 575 -22.54 14.75 -30.99
C VAL A 575 -23.28 15.45 -32.13
N ASP A 576 -23.86 14.69 -33.06
CA ASP A 576 -24.68 15.25 -34.14
C ASP A 576 -25.88 16.04 -33.59
N GLY A 577 -26.53 15.50 -32.55
CA GLY A 577 -27.62 16.15 -31.82
C GLY A 577 -27.21 17.49 -31.18
N PHE A 578 -25.98 17.61 -30.69
CA PHE A 578 -25.46 18.87 -30.15
C PHE A 578 -25.18 19.91 -31.24
N HIS A 579 -24.53 19.52 -32.35
CA HIS A 579 -24.17 20.46 -33.41
C HIS A 579 -25.34 20.89 -34.29
N LYS A 580 -26.27 19.99 -34.60
CA LYS A 580 -27.44 20.28 -35.46
C LYS A 580 -28.67 20.70 -34.68
N GLY A 581 -28.74 20.36 -33.40
CA GLY A 581 -29.90 20.66 -32.55
C GLY A 581 -30.02 22.14 -32.17
N SER A 582 -31.19 22.51 -31.67
CA SER A 582 -31.47 23.83 -31.08
C SER A 582 -32.33 23.70 -29.84
N GLY A 583 -32.26 24.69 -28.94
CA GLY A 583 -32.99 24.71 -27.67
C GLY A 583 -32.83 23.42 -26.85
N ALA A 584 -33.94 22.86 -26.36
CA ALA A 584 -33.96 21.67 -25.52
C ALA A 584 -33.29 20.44 -26.15
N ALA A 585 -33.28 20.32 -27.48
CA ALA A 585 -32.64 19.19 -28.15
C ALA A 585 -31.10 19.27 -28.06
N ARG A 586 -30.55 20.47 -28.22
CA ARG A 586 -29.11 20.74 -28.06
C ARG A 586 -28.68 20.56 -26.60
N ASP A 587 -29.47 21.07 -25.67
CA ASP A 587 -29.20 20.93 -24.24
C ASP A 587 -29.23 19.47 -23.79
N ALA A 588 -30.21 18.67 -24.24
CA ALA A 588 -30.27 17.24 -23.91
C ALA A 588 -29.08 16.45 -24.47
N ALA A 589 -28.60 16.80 -25.67
CA ALA A 589 -27.39 16.20 -26.24
C ALA A 589 -26.15 16.57 -25.41
N PHE A 590 -26.05 17.82 -24.98
CA PHE A 590 -24.98 18.27 -24.09
C PHE A 590 -25.02 17.55 -22.73
N GLU A 591 -26.19 17.42 -22.09
CA GLU A 591 -26.34 16.65 -20.85
C GLU A 591 -25.91 15.19 -21.04
N ALA A 592 -26.21 14.60 -22.19
CA ALA A 592 -25.78 13.24 -22.53
C ALA A 592 -24.24 13.14 -22.63
N LEU A 593 -23.57 14.14 -23.22
CA LEU A 593 -22.10 14.22 -23.25
C LEU A 593 -21.49 14.36 -21.84
N LEU A 594 -22.09 15.18 -20.97
CA LEU A 594 -21.61 15.34 -19.59
C LEU A 594 -21.74 14.06 -18.75
N ASN A 595 -22.71 13.20 -19.08
CA ASN A 595 -22.95 11.93 -18.40
C ASN A 595 -22.23 10.74 -19.07
N TRP A 596 -21.54 10.97 -20.18
CA TRP A 596 -20.72 9.94 -20.83
C TRP A 596 -19.58 9.53 -19.90
N LYS A 597 -19.35 8.22 -19.75
CA LYS A 597 -18.35 7.70 -18.79
C LYS A 597 -16.97 7.44 -19.41
N GLY A 598 -16.93 7.17 -20.72
CA GLY A 598 -15.70 6.84 -21.44
C GLY A 598 -14.93 8.06 -21.91
N ILE A 599 -13.66 7.88 -22.29
CA ILE A 599 -12.78 8.97 -22.75
C ILE A 599 -13.13 9.45 -24.16
N GLU A 600 -13.93 8.68 -24.91
CA GLU A 600 -14.28 8.95 -26.29
C GLU A 600 -15.02 10.29 -26.44
N ALA A 601 -15.74 10.74 -25.40
CA ALA A 601 -16.42 12.04 -25.39
C ALA A 601 -15.48 13.22 -25.09
N ALA A 602 -14.23 12.96 -24.67
CA ALA A 602 -13.32 14.02 -24.25
C ALA A 602 -12.94 14.95 -25.42
N ASP A 603 -12.69 14.40 -26.61
CA ASP A 603 -12.35 15.21 -27.79
C ASP A 603 -13.48 16.19 -28.13
N GLU A 604 -14.73 15.74 -28.06
CA GLU A 604 -15.88 16.60 -28.32
C GLU A 604 -16.07 17.65 -27.21
N LEU A 605 -15.98 17.25 -25.93
CA LEU A 605 -16.07 18.20 -24.82
C LEU A 605 -14.98 19.28 -24.91
N TYR A 606 -13.79 18.92 -25.38
CA TYR A 606 -12.71 19.88 -25.66
C TYR A 606 -13.04 20.79 -26.85
N ALA A 607 -13.59 20.26 -27.94
CA ALA A 607 -14.04 21.05 -29.09
C ALA A 607 -15.10 22.09 -28.68
N ILE A 608 -16.07 21.69 -27.85
CA ILE A 608 -17.08 22.58 -27.26
C ILE A 608 -16.43 23.71 -26.43
N CYS A 609 -15.37 23.42 -25.69
CA CYS A 609 -14.64 24.44 -24.93
C CYS A 609 -13.95 25.48 -25.82
N LYS A 610 -13.47 25.07 -27.01
CA LYS A 610 -12.79 25.96 -27.97
C LYS A 610 -13.75 26.80 -28.81
N ASP A 611 -14.96 26.31 -29.05
CA ASP A 611 -15.94 26.99 -29.88
C ASP A 611 -16.54 28.22 -29.16
N ALA A 612 -16.23 29.42 -29.67
CA ALA A 612 -16.76 30.67 -29.13
C ALA A 612 -18.29 30.75 -29.18
N SER A 613 -18.93 30.08 -30.16
CA SER A 613 -20.40 30.03 -30.28
C SER A 613 -21.06 29.18 -29.20
N SER A 614 -20.28 28.34 -28.51
CA SER A 614 -20.71 27.43 -27.45
C SER A 614 -20.29 27.90 -26.05
N SER A 615 -19.96 29.19 -25.89
CA SER A 615 -19.45 29.75 -24.63
C SER A 615 -20.31 29.52 -23.38
N ALA A 616 -21.64 29.38 -23.54
CA ALA A 616 -22.56 29.04 -22.46
C ALA A 616 -22.34 27.63 -21.86
N TYR A 617 -21.75 26.71 -22.64
CA TYR A 617 -21.48 25.33 -22.24
C TYR A 617 -20.08 25.12 -21.65
N LEU A 618 -19.17 26.07 -21.86
CA LEU A 618 -17.72 25.93 -21.61
C LEU A 618 -17.39 25.42 -20.21
N ASP A 619 -17.94 26.05 -19.15
CA ASP A 619 -17.57 25.69 -17.78
C ASP A 619 -17.95 24.24 -17.43
N ARG A 620 -19.14 23.81 -17.87
CA ARG A 620 -19.64 22.45 -17.63
C ARG A 620 -18.88 21.43 -18.49
N ALA A 621 -18.60 21.79 -19.75
CA ALA A 621 -17.84 20.96 -20.68
C ALA A 621 -16.41 20.74 -20.18
N LEU A 622 -15.73 21.80 -19.73
CA LEU A 622 -14.36 21.74 -19.21
C LEU A 622 -14.29 20.88 -17.94
N LYS A 623 -15.24 21.03 -17.02
CA LYS A 623 -15.31 20.19 -15.81
C LYS A 623 -15.51 18.71 -16.15
N ALA A 624 -16.36 18.40 -17.12
CA ALA A 624 -16.56 17.03 -17.59
C ALA A 624 -15.30 16.49 -18.29
N TYR A 625 -14.68 17.28 -19.17
CA TYR A 625 -13.42 16.93 -19.83
C TYR A 625 -12.33 16.61 -18.81
N VAL A 626 -12.08 17.51 -17.86
CA VAL A 626 -11.08 17.32 -16.79
C VAL A 626 -11.38 16.05 -16.00
N LYS A 627 -12.65 15.78 -15.66
CA LYS A 627 -13.04 14.54 -14.97
C LYS A 627 -12.72 13.28 -15.78
N LEU A 628 -12.99 13.28 -17.08
CA LEU A 628 -12.71 12.13 -17.96
C LEU A 628 -11.21 11.88 -18.10
N VAL A 629 -10.44 12.92 -18.41
CA VAL A 629 -8.99 12.80 -18.65
C VAL A 629 -8.19 12.59 -17.37
N SER A 630 -8.77 12.85 -16.19
CA SER A 630 -8.13 12.57 -14.90
C SER A 630 -8.37 11.16 -14.39
N ASN A 631 -9.03 10.30 -15.17
CA ASN A 631 -9.30 8.92 -14.80
C ASN A 631 -7.98 8.14 -14.58
N PRO A 632 -7.79 7.50 -13.41
CA PRO A 632 -6.57 6.72 -13.11
C PRO A 632 -6.28 5.56 -14.07
N ALA A 633 -7.24 5.17 -14.92
CA ALA A 633 -6.99 4.19 -15.99
C ALA A 633 -6.00 4.69 -17.05
N PHE A 634 -5.72 6.00 -17.11
CA PHE A 634 -4.70 6.59 -17.98
C PHE A 634 -3.37 6.77 -17.25
N THR A 635 -2.27 6.59 -17.98
CA THR A 635 -0.91 6.85 -17.50
C THR A 635 -0.76 8.30 -17.02
N GLY A 636 0.19 8.55 -16.12
CA GLY A 636 0.45 9.91 -15.61
C GLY A 636 0.74 10.90 -16.73
N GLU A 637 1.48 10.46 -17.74
CA GLU A 637 1.93 11.22 -18.90
C GLU A 637 0.74 11.61 -19.79
N ASN A 638 -0.13 10.68 -20.15
CA ASN A 638 -1.32 11.01 -20.96
C ASN A 638 -2.31 11.90 -20.22
N ARG A 639 -2.45 11.71 -18.90
CA ARG A 639 -3.25 12.61 -18.05
C ARG A 639 -2.67 14.02 -18.08
N LEU A 640 -1.35 14.16 -17.91
CA LEU A 640 -0.68 15.45 -17.99
C LEU A 640 -0.91 16.13 -19.35
N LEU A 641 -0.66 15.44 -20.45
CA LEU A 641 -0.82 16.00 -21.80
C LEU A 641 -2.25 16.51 -22.02
N SER A 642 -3.26 15.74 -21.61
CA SER A 642 -4.67 16.14 -21.70
C SER A 642 -5.02 17.30 -20.77
N LEU A 643 -4.48 17.33 -19.55
CA LEU A 643 -4.69 18.43 -18.61
C LEU A 643 -4.04 19.73 -19.08
N ARG A 644 -2.92 19.66 -19.81
CA ARG A 644 -2.33 20.84 -20.47
C ARG A 644 -3.27 21.40 -21.54
N LYS A 645 -3.92 20.55 -22.35
CA LYS A 645 -4.98 20.99 -23.28
C LYS A 645 -6.13 21.69 -22.54
N ALA A 646 -6.57 21.14 -21.42
CA ALA A 646 -7.59 21.80 -20.59
C ALA A 646 -7.13 23.19 -20.11
N MET A 647 -5.85 23.36 -19.79
CA MET A 647 -5.30 24.63 -19.33
C MET A 647 -5.31 25.70 -20.44
N GLU A 648 -5.08 25.32 -21.70
CA GLU A 648 -5.10 26.22 -22.86
C GLU A 648 -6.47 26.89 -23.08
N VAL A 649 -7.56 26.21 -22.69
CA VAL A 649 -8.94 26.72 -22.84
C VAL A 649 -9.53 27.29 -21.55
N ALA A 650 -8.85 27.15 -20.42
CA ALA A 650 -9.30 27.65 -19.13
C ALA A 650 -9.30 29.19 -19.09
N LYS A 651 -10.45 29.79 -18.78
CA LYS A 651 -10.66 31.25 -18.78
C LYS A 651 -10.62 31.87 -17.40
N THR A 652 -10.85 31.09 -16.34
CA THR A 652 -10.92 31.59 -14.95
C THR A 652 -9.91 30.88 -14.06
N ASP A 653 -9.50 31.55 -12.97
CA ASP A 653 -8.57 30.98 -12.00
C ASP A 653 -9.15 29.74 -11.31
N GLU A 654 -10.47 29.66 -11.15
CA GLU A 654 -11.15 28.47 -10.61
C GLU A 654 -10.93 27.24 -11.51
N GLN A 655 -11.06 27.43 -12.83
CA GLN A 655 -10.82 26.36 -13.81
C GLN A 655 -9.36 25.91 -13.78
N LYS A 656 -8.42 26.86 -13.75
CA LYS A 656 -6.98 26.58 -13.63
C LYS A 656 -6.66 25.82 -12.34
N ASN A 657 -7.26 26.22 -11.21
CA ASN A 657 -7.09 25.53 -9.92
C ASN A 657 -7.59 24.08 -9.95
N ILE A 658 -8.73 23.82 -10.59
CA ILE A 658 -9.26 22.45 -10.77
C ILE A 658 -8.27 21.60 -11.58
N ILE A 659 -7.70 22.16 -12.65
CA ILE A 659 -6.73 21.46 -13.50
C ILE A 659 -5.43 21.18 -12.74
N LEU A 660 -4.85 22.16 -12.03
CA LEU A 660 -3.62 21.98 -11.25
C LEU A 660 -3.76 20.92 -10.15
N LYS A 661 -4.92 20.84 -9.49
CA LYS A 661 -5.23 19.76 -8.53
C LYS A 661 -5.23 18.38 -9.19
N GLN A 662 -5.54 18.27 -10.48
CA GLN A 662 -5.42 17.00 -11.21
C GLN A 662 -4.00 16.77 -11.74
N VAL A 663 -3.24 17.83 -12.07
CA VAL A 663 -1.81 17.73 -12.43
C VAL A 663 -1.01 17.09 -11.29
N GLU A 664 -1.29 17.47 -10.04
CA GLU A 664 -0.74 16.82 -8.83
C GLU A 664 -0.86 15.30 -8.89
N ARG A 665 -2.05 14.79 -9.28
CA ARG A 665 -2.36 13.36 -9.32
C ARG A 665 -1.70 12.61 -10.48
N THR A 666 -1.01 13.31 -11.38
CA THR A 666 -0.25 12.65 -12.45
C THR A 666 0.97 11.93 -11.89
N GLY A 667 1.61 12.47 -10.84
CA GLY A 667 2.83 11.91 -10.25
C GLY A 667 4.07 12.00 -11.16
N THR A 668 3.99 12.75 -12.26
CA THR A 668 5.05 12.75 -13.29
C THR A 668 6.05 13.87 -13.09
N PHE A 669 7.31 13.63 -13.48
CA PHE A 669 8.36 14.64 -13.47
C PHE A 669 7.97 15.90 -14.28
N LEU A 670 7.49 15.73 -15.52
CA LEU A 670 7.02 16.84 -16.34
C LEU A 670 5.78 17.53 -15.75
N GLY A 671 4.94 16.81 -14.98
CA GLY A 671 3.79 17.38 -14.28
C GLY A 671 4.20 18.30 -13.14
N MET A 672 5.25 17.93 -12.40
CA MET A 672 5.87 18.79 -11.39
C MET A 672 6.47 20.05 -12.02
N LEU A 673 7.23 19.91 -13.10
CA LEU A 673 7.81 21.07 -13.80
C LEU A 673 6.71 22.01 -14.32
N TYR A 674 5.67 21.44 -14.94
CA TYR A 674 4.54 22.21 -15.46
C TYR A 674 3.78 22.95 -14.35
N ALA A 675 3.51 22.30 -13.22
CA ALA A 675 2.93 22.98 -12.06
C ALA A 675 3.82 24.12 -11.54
N GLY A 676 5.15 23.93 -11.60
CA GLY A 676 6.15 24.93 -11.27
C GLY A 676 5.99 26.27 -11.99
N GLU A 677 5.55 26.26 -13.25
CA GLU A 677 5.31 27.46 -14.07
C GLU A 677 4.27 28.42 -13.45
N PHE A 678 3.39 27.90 -12.58
CA PHE A 678 2.30 28.64 -11.95
C PHE A 678 2.63 29.14 -10.53
N LEU A 679 3.82 28.85 -9.98
CA LEU A 679 4.21 29.24 -8.62
C LEU A 679 4.29 30.75 -8.41
N ASN A 680 4.35 31.56 -9.47
CA ASN A 680 4.36 33.02 -9.37
C ASN A 680 2.96 33.66 -9.61
N GLN A 681 1.93 32.87 -9.88
CA GLN A 681 0.58 33.35 -10.18
C GLN A 681 -0.33 33.26 -8.93
N LYS A 682 -0.47 34.36 -8.18
CA LYS A 682 -1.19 34.38 -6.88
C LYS A 682 -2.53 33.63 -6.85
N PRO A 683 -3.45 33.78 -7.83
CA PRO A 683 -4.76 33.13 -7.77
C PRO A 683 -4.73 31.59 -7.81
N VAL A 684 -3.65 31.01 -8.33
CA VAL A 684 -3.48 29.55 -8.52
C VAL A 684 -2.24 28.99 -7.81
N GLN A 685 -1.48 29.87 -7.13
CA GLN A 685 -0.17 29.59 -6.54
C GLN A 685 -0.22 28.43 -5.54
N GLN A 686 -1.26 28.33 -4.70
CA GLN A 686 -1.35 27.26 -3.71
C GLN A 686 -1.62 25.90 -4.33
N ALA A 687 -2.46 25.81 -5.38
CA ALA A 687 -2.68 24.57 -6.10
C ALA A 687 -1.40 24.09 -6.80
N ALA A 688 -0.66 25.02 -7.40
CA ALA A 688 0.65 24.75 -7.98
C ALA A 688 1.67 24.29 -6.93
N ALA A 689 1.73 24.96 -5.77
CA ALA A 689 2.65 24.63 -4.69
C ALA A 689 2.39 23.22 -4.14
N ASN A 690 1.12 22.86 -3.94
CA ASN A 690 0.74 21.52 -3.50
C ASN A 690 1.09 20.46 -4.55
N ALA A 691 0.83 20.73 -5.83
CA ALA A 691 1.17 19.80 -6.91
C ALA A 691 2.68 19.52 -6.97
N VAL A 692 3.51 20.56 -6.95
CA VAL A 692 4.97 20.42 -6.93
C VAL A 692 5.44 19.65 -5.71
N MET A 693 4.97 20.03 -4.52
CA MET A 693 5.35 19.42 -3.25
C MET A 693 5.02 17.92 -3.23
N ASN A 694 3.77 17.56 -3.54
CA ASN A 694 3.29 16.19 -3.41
C ASN A 694 3.92 15.27 -4.46
N ILE A 695 4.14 15.75 -5.69
CA ILE A 695 4.86 14.97 -6.70
C ILE A 695 6.32 14.75 -6.28
N ALA A 696 7.05 15.79 -5.85
CA ALA A 696 8.44 15.65 -5.46
C ALA A 696 8.63 14.75 -4.23
N LEU A 697 7.84 14.96 -3.18
CA LEU A 697 7.92 14.16 -1.94
C LEU A 697 7.52 12.70 -2.17
N GLY A 698 6.62 12.44 -3.12
CA GLY A 698 6.14 11.10 -3.47
C GLY A 698 7.10 10.28 -4.33
N ASN A 699 8.07 10.93 -5.01
CA ASN A 699 8.94 10.30 -6.01
C ASN A 699 10.40 10.67 -5.73
N LYS A 700 11.10 9.87 -4.91
CA LYS A 700 12.47 10.15 -4.44
C LYS A 700 13.52 10.12 -5.56
N GLU A 701 13.21 9.47 -6.67
CA GLU A 701 14.00 9.42 -7.90
C GLU A 701 14.00 10.77 -8.65
N TYR A 702 13.05 11.66 -8.36
CA TYR A 702 13.08 13.04 -8.84
C TYR A 702 13.98 13.88 -7.95
N TYR A 703 15.20 14.08 -8.41
CA TYR A 703 16.18 14.97 -7.77
C TYR A 703 16.84 15.84 -8.83
N GLY A 704 17.54 16.89 -8.39
CA GLY A 704 18.27 17.77 -9.29
C GLY A 704 18.15 19.25 -8.90
N ALA A 705 18.76 20.12 -9.70
CA ALA A 705 18.73 21.56 -9.48
C ALA A 705 17.29 22.12 -9.57
N ASN A 706 16.53 21.69 -10.57
CA ASN A 706 15.13 22.09 -10.76
C ASN A 706 14.20 21.66 -9.62
N VAL A 707 14.33 20.42 -9.12
CA VAL A 707 13.52 19.93 -7.99
C VAL A 707 13.82 20.75 -6.74
N ARG A 708 15.10 21.03 -6.47
CA ARG A 708 15.52 21.89 -5.35
C ARG A 708 14.99 23.30 -5.48
N GLU A 709 15.10 23.91 -6.66
CA GLU A 709 14.61 25.26 -6.91
C GLU A 709 13.09 25.34 -6.67
N LEU A 710 12.34 24.41 -7.24
CA LEU A 710 10.90 24.32 -7.10
C LEU A 710 10.48 24.10 -5.64
N LEU A 711 11.09 23.15 -4.92
CA LEU A 711 10.78 22.89 -3.51
C LEU A 711 11.13 24.08 -2.60
N ASN A 712 12.25 24.75 -2.84
CA ASN A 712 12.59 25.97 -2.12
C ASN A 712 11.58 27.08 -2.39
N LYS A 713 11.13 27.22 -3.64
CA LYS A 713 10.09 28.19 -4.00
C LYS A 713 8.76 27.85 -3.32
N VAL A 714 8.36 26.58 -3.31
CA VAL A 714 7.18 26.06 -2.60
C VAL A 714 7.25 26.44 -1.11
N MET A 715 8.38 26.18 -0.44
CA MET A 715 8.55 26.56 0.98
C MET A 715 8.33 28.06 1.24
N GLN A 716 8.69 28.93 0.28
CA GLN A 716 8.46 30.38 0.39
C GLN A 716 6.99 30.75 0.22
N VAL A 717 6.23 30.03 -0.61
CA VAL A 717 4.86 30.41 -0.98
C VAL A 717 3.76 29.66 -0.23
N LEU A 718 4.05 28.53 0.42
CA LEU A 718 3.06 27.77 1.21
C LEU A 718 2.47 28.62 2.35
N ASP A 719 1.16 28.77 2.34
CA ASP A 719 0.37 29.63 3.24
C ASP A 719 -0.93 28.94 3.75
N ASN A 720 -0.83 27.65 4.09
CA ASN A 720 -1.93 26.87 4.65
C ASN A 720 -1.67 26.49 6.12
N PRO A 721 -2.69 26.04 6.91
CA PRO A 721 -2.52 25.72 8.33
C PRO A 721 -1.44 24.66 8.63
N ASP A 722 -1.19 23.75 7.69
CA ASP A 722 -0.21 22.68 7.82
C ASP A 722 1.16 23.06 7.24
N ALA A 723 1.33 24.29 6.74
CA ALA A 723 2.54 24.74 6.06
C ALA A 723 3.80 24.59 6.93
N GLY A 724 3.68 24.64 8.26
CA GLY A 724 4.78 24.34 9.18
C GLY A 724 5.30 22.91 9.03
N TYR A 725 4.41 21.91 9.13
CA TYR A 725 4.77 20.49 8.96
C TYR A 725 5.25 20.19 7.53
N GLN A 726 4.60 20.78 6.54
CA GLN A 726 4.97 20.61 5.13
C GLN A 726 6.36 21.17 4.83
N LYS A 727 6.72 22.34 5.37
CA LYS A 727 8.08 22.91 5.23
C LYS A 727 9.13 22.03 5.88
N GLU A 728 8.85 21.42 7.03
CA GLU A 728 9.77 20.46 7.65
C GLU A 728 9.92 19.17 6.82
N ALA A 729 8.83 18.66 6.23
CA ALA A 729 8.90 17.52 5.31
C ALA A 729 9.75 17.84 4.07
N ILE A 730 9.58 19.03 3.48
CA ILE A 730 10.40 19.49 2.35
C ILE A 730 11.87 19.62 2.76
N LYS A 731 12.17 20.23 3.92
CA LYS A 731 13.56 20.33 4.42
C LYS A 731 14.21 18.96 4.60
N LYS A 732 13.49 18.01 5.19
CA LYS A 732 13.96 16.63 5.34
C LYS A 732 14.26 16.00 3.97
N HIS A 733 13.32 16.10 3.04
CA HIS A 733 13.50 15.56 1.70
C HIS A 733 14.68 16.21 0.97
N LEU A 734 14.85 17.53 1.04
CA LEU A 734 16.00 18.24 0.48
C LEU A 734 17.33 17.81 1.11
N ALA A 735 17.35 17.51 2.41
CA ALA A 735 18.54 17.03 3.12
C ALA A 735 18.92 15.59 2.74
N GLU A 736 17.93 14.74 2.48
CA GLU A 736 18.11 13.34 2.06
C GLU A 736 18.33 13.18 0.54
N MET A 737 18.03 14.22 -0.25
CA MET A 737 18.09 14.19 -1.72
C MET A 737 19.53 13.97 -2.24
N PRO A 738 19.75 13.02 -3.18
CA PRO A 738 21.07 12.75 -3.76
C PRO A 738 21.73 14.00 -4.35
N GLN A 739 23.04 14.15 -4.14
CA GLN A 739 23.83 15.21 -4.77
C GLN A 739 23.94 14.98 -6.27
N GLY A 740 23.76 16.03 -7.07
CA GLY A 740 23.76 15.96 -8.53
C GLY A 740 22.72 16.89 -9.18
N GLU A 741 22.94 17.19 -10.45
CA GLU A 741 22.12 18.12 -11.25
C GLU A 741 20.77 17.54 -11.65
N GLY A 742 20.65 16.20 -11.72
CA GLY A 742 19.44 15.52 -12.16
C GLY A 742 19.13 15.80 -13.64
N PHE A 743 17.85 15.98 -13.98
CA PHE A 743 17.42 16.33 -15.33
C PHE A 743 17.61 17.83 -15.60
N ILE A 744 18.34 18.15 -16.67
CA ILE A 744 18.61 19.52 -17.13
C ILE A 744 17.91 19.75 -18.48
N SER A 745 17.28 20.91 -18.67
CA SER A 745 16.74 21.27 -19.99
C SER A 745 17.88 21.55 -20.96
N ILE A 746 17.93 20.81 -22.06
CA ILE A 746 18.92 21.05 -23.14
C ILE A 746 18.38 21.99 -24.23
N PHE A 747 17.13 22.41 -24.09
CA PHE A 747 16.50 23.45 -24.90
C PHE A 747 16.12 24.65 -24.03
N ASN A 748 16.55 25.84 -24.42
CA ASN A 748 16.35 27.06 -23.63
C ASN A 748 14.99 27.74 -23.86
N GLY A 749 14.17 27.24 -24.79
CA GLY A 749 12.86 27.79 -25.12
C GLY A 749 12.86 29.09 -25.93
N LYS A 750 14.04 29.63 -26.30
CA LYS A 750 14.18 30.96 -26.90
C LYS A 750 14.86 30.94 -28.27
N ASP A 751 15.91 30.16 -28.42
CA ASP A 751 16.72 30.09 -29.63
C ASP A 751 17.40 28.72 -29.78
N LEU A 752 18.24 28.57 -30.81
CA LEU A 752 18.96 27.33 -31.11
C LEU A 752 20.33 27.24 -30.40
N SER A 753 20.59 28.03 -29.35
CA SER A 753 21.84 27.89 -28.60
C SER A 753 21.95 26.51 -27.97
N GLY A 754 23.12 25.86 -28.09
CA GLY A 754 23.33 24.47 -27.70
C GLY A 754 23.00 23.45 -28.80
N TRP A 755 22.63 23.93 -29.99
CA TRP A 755 22.30 23.12 -31.15
C TRP A 755 23.07 23.56 -32.41
N LYS A 756 23.39 22.57 -33.25
CA LYS A 756 24.12 22.71 -34.52
C LYS A 756 23.53 21.81 -35.60
N GLY A 757 23.94 22.03 -36.85
CA GLY A 757 23.60 21.16 -37.98
C GLY A 757 24.41 19.86 -38.01
N LEU A 758 23.87 18.84 -38.67
CA LEU A 758 24.53 17.55 -38.82
C LEU A 758 25.70 17.59 -39.82
N VAL A 759 26.91 17.23 -39.38
CA VAL A 759 28.06 17.01 -40.27
C VAL A 759 28.33 15.52 -40.43
N GLN A 760 27.83 14.91 -41.51
CA GLN A 760 28.07 13.50 -41.86
C GLN A 760 27.69 12.51 -40.73
N ASN A 761 27.88 11.20 -40.96
CA ASN A 761 27.74 10.21 -39.87
C ASN A 761 28.96 10.23 -38.93
N PRO A 762 28.86 9.67 -37.70
CA PRO A 762 29.95 9.72 -36.72
C PRO A 762 31.28 9.12 -37.20
N ILE A 763 31.25 8.06 -38.02
CA ILE A 763 32.46 7.38 -38.54
C ILE A 763 33.22 8.30 -39.50
N ALA A 764 32.50 8.96 -40.40
CA ALA A 764 33.09 9.90 -41.35
C ALA A 764 33.55 11.18 -40.65
N ARG A 765 32.75 11.70 -39.72
CA ARG A 765 33.06 12.90 -38.92
C ARG A 765 34.33 12.72 -38.11
N ALA A 766 34.53 11.56 -37.46
CA ALA A 766 35.72 11.26 -36.67
C ALA A 766 37.03 11.22 -37.47
N LYS A 767 36.97 11.05 -38.80
CA LYS A 767 38.15 11.03 -39.70
C LYS A 767 38.52 12.42 -40.23
N MET A 768 37.69 13.45 -40.01
CA MET A 768 37.95 14.79 -40.50
C MET A 768 39.03 15.51 -39.71
N LYS A 769 39.85 16.32 -40.38
CA LYS A 769 40.77 17.23 -39.69
C LYS A 769 40.00 18.40 -39.06
N PRO A 770 40.44 18.98 -37.93
CA PRO A 770 39.72 20.04 -37.23
C PRO A 770 39.23 21.18 -38.15
N ALA A 771 40.10 21.75 -38.99
CA ALA A 771 39.74 22.84 -39.91
C ALA A 771 38.74 22.43 -41.02
N GLN A 772 38.75 21.15 -41.42
CA GLN A 772 37.76 20.65 -42.39
C GLN A 772 36.39 20.48 -41.74
N LEU A 773 36.37 19.98 -40.49
CA LEU A 773 35.16 19.82 -39.71
C LEU A 773 34.52 21.17 -39.41
N GLU A 774 35.30 22.16 -39.01
CA GLU A 774 34.81 23.53 -38.74
C GLU A 774 34.10 24.13 -39.97
N LYS A 775 34.72 24.07 -41.16
CA LYS A 775 34.09 24.55 -42.40
C LYS A 775 32.85 23.75 -42.80
N ALA A 776 32.86 22.43 -42.56
CA ALA A 776 31.68 21.60 -42.82
C ALA A 776 30.55 21.91 -41.85
N GLN A 777 30.88 22.26 -40.60
CA GLN A 777 29.92 22.66 -39.57
C GLN A 777 29.23 23.97 -39.92
N GLU A 778 29.96 24.98 -40.37
CA GLU A 778 29.36 26.25 -40.83
C GLU A 778 28.27 26.03 -41.90
N LYS A 779 28.56 25.16 -42.88
CA LYS A 779 27.60 24.81 -43.93
C LYS A 779 26.42 23.99 -43.41
N ALA A 780 26.66 23.04 -42.51
CA ALA A 780 25.59 22.25 -41.89
C ALA A 780 24.66 23.14 -41.05
N ASP A 781 25.21 24.11 -40.32
CA ASP A 781 24.46 25.06 -39.52
C ASP A 781 23.57 25.96 -40.39
N GLU A 782 24.07 26.41 -41.55
CA GLU A 782 23.29 27.18 -42.51
C GLU A 782 22.09 26.37 -43.04
N ILE A 783 22.31 25.11 -43.43
CA ILE A 783 21.25 24.21 -43.91
C ILE A 783 20.22 23.95 -42.81
N MET A 784 20.68 23.63 -41.60
CA MET A 784 19.82 23.40 -40.44
C MET A 784 18.95 24.63 -40.14
N ARG A 785 19.51 25.85 -40.14
CA ARG A 785 18.78 27.10 -39.85
C ARG A 785 17.70 27.43 -40.89
N SER A 786 17.75 26.84 -42.08
CA SER A 786 16.66 26.96 -43.08
C SER A 786 15.41 26.13 -42.72
N GLY A 787 15.59 25.11 -41.88
CA GLY A 787 14.57 24.13 -41.51
C GLY A 787 14.02 24.24 -40.10
N TRP A 788 14.86 24.69 -39.17
CA TRP A 788 14.58 24.71 -37.74
C TRP A 788 14.39 26.13 -37.21
N SER A 789 13.36 26.31 -36.40
CA SER A 789 13.08 27.56 -35.70
C SER A 789 12.53 27.30 -34.29
N VAL A 790 12.49 28.37 -33.49
CA VAL A 790 11.83 28.36 -32.18
C VAL A 790 10.54 29.16 -32.27
N ASN A 791 9.43 28.57 -31.86
CA ASN A 791 8.13 29.23 -31.79
C ASN A 791 7.42 28.90 -30.47
N ASP A 792 7.00 29.91 -29.72
CA ASP A 792 6.27 29.77 -28.45
C ASP A 792 6.89 28.74 -27.48
N GLY A 793 8.22 28.74 -27.34
CA GLY A 793 8.92 27.80 -26.46
C GLY A 793 9.00 26.37 -27.00
N MET A 794 8.82 26.17 -28.31
CA MET A 794 8.92 24.88 -28.99
C MET A 794 9.97 24.93 -30.10
N LEU A 795 10.72 23.84 -30.27
CA LEU A 795 11.53 23.61 -31.47
C LEU A 795 10.62 23.12 -32.59
N VAL A 796 10.70 23.76 -33.76
CA VAL A 796 9.85 23.47 -34.91
C VAL A 796 10.71 23.18 -36.12
N PHE A 797 10.57 21.98 -36.68
CA PHE A 797 11.09 21.63 -37.99
C PHE A 797 10.02 21.90 -39.04
N ASN A 798 10.34 22.61 -40.12
CA ASN A 798 9.35 23.04 -41.12
C ASN A 798 9.13 22.04 -42.28
N GLY A 799 9.81 20.89 -42.28
CA GLY A 799 9.76 19.88 -43.35
C GLY A 799 10.91 19.94 -44.37
N LYS A 800 11.77 20.97 -44.32
CA LYS A 800 12.92 21.14 -45.22
C LYS A 800 14.20 21.39 -44.41
N GLY A 801 15.35 20.91 -44.88
CA GLY A 801 16.63 21.10 -44.20
C GLY A 801 17.25 19.76 -43.78
N ASP A 802 18.04 19.78 -42.73
CA ASP A 802 18.78 18.61 -42.21
C ASP A 802 18.60 18.48 -40.69
N ASN A 803 19.07 17.39 -40.09
CA ASN A 803 18.92 17.07 -38.67
C ASN A 803 19.46 18.19 -37.75
N LEU A 804 18.78 18.38 -36.62
CA LEU A 804 19.23 19.27 -35.54
C LEU A 804 19.98 18.43 -34.49
N CYS A 805 21.23 18.79 -34.22
CA CYS A 805 22.13 18.03 -33.35
C CYS A 805 22.49 18.82 -32.11
N THR A 806 22.67 18.16 -30.97
CA THR A 806 23.21 18.82 -29.78
C THR A 806 24.67 19.20 -29.98
N ASP A 807 25.08 20.38 -29.51
CA ASP A 807 26.49 20.79 -29.50
C ASP A 807 27.33 19.86 -28.62
N LYS A 808 26.79 19.58 -27.43
CA LYS A 808 27.32 18.64 -26.45
C LYS A 808 27.07 17.19 -26.91
N GLN A 809 28.05 16.34 -26.67
CA GLN A 809 27.92 14.89 -26.83
C GLN A 809 27.54 14.24 -25.49
N TYR A 810 26.77 13.15 -25.55
CA TYR A 810 26.24 12.44 -24.39
C TYR A 810 26.70 10.97 -24.38
N GLY A 811 27.10 10.51 -23.19
CA GLY A 811 27.39 9.12 -22.89
C GLY A 811 26.13 8.40 -22.41
N ASP A 812 26.15 7.83 -21.21
CA ASP A 812 24.96 7.24 -20.60
C ASP A 812 24.01 8.34 -20.11
N PHE A 813 22.72 8.23 -20.44
CA PHE A 813 21.74 9.26 -20.10
C PHE A 813 20.31 8.72 -19.97
N GLU A 814 19.50 9.49 -19.26
CA GLU A 814 18.04 9.44 -19.27
C GLU A 814 17.54 10.74 -19.92
N MET A 815 16.46 10.67 -20.70
CA MET A 815 15.93 11.80 -21.47
C MET A 815 14.40 11.82 -21.43
N TYR A 816 13.83 12.99 -21.16
CA TYR A 816 12.43 13.29 -21.45
C TYR A 816 12.34 14.17 -22.70
N VAL A 817 11.33 13.92 -23.53
CA VAL A 817 11.03 14.76 -24.70
C VAL A 817 9.56 14.63 -25.10
N ASP A 818 8.88 15.77 -25.18
CA ASP A 818 7.56 15.84 -25.77
C ASP A 818 7.69 16.15 -27.28
N TRP A 819 6.91 15.46 -28.11
CA TRP A 819 6.89 15.66 -29.55
C TRP A 819 5.47 15.63 -30.12
N MET A 820 5.26 16.27 -31.26
CA MET A 820 4.00 16.26 -32.01
C MET A 820 4.29 16.32 -33.51
N LEU A 821 3.61 15.45 -34.27
CA LEU A 821 3.64 15.46 -35.73
C LEU A 821 2.51 16.35 -36.26
N ASP A 822 2.80 17.19 -37.24
CA ASP A 822 1.79 18.04 -37.87
C ASP A 822 0.81 17.20 -38.72
N PRO A 823 -0.51 17.29 -38.48
CA PRO A 823 -1.50 16.51 -39.24
C PRO A 823 -1.62 16.93 -40.71
N ALA A 824 -1.10 18.11 -41.10
CA ALA A 824 -1.11 18.58 -42.48
C ALA A 824 0.11 18.09 -43.29
N GLY A 825 1.05 17.36 -42.69
CA GLY A 825 2.23 16.84 -43.37
C GLY A 825 1.92 15.66 -44.31
N PRO A 826 2.53 15.58 -45.51
CA PRO A 826 2.30 14.47 -46.45
C PRO A 826 2.91 13.14 -45.98
N GLU A 827 3.94 13.19 -45.14
CA GLU A 827 4.67 12.03 -44.64
C GLU A 827 5.08 12.26 -43.17
N ALA A 828 4.11 12.22 -42.25
CA ALA A 828 4.35 12.47 -40.83
C ALA A 828 5.29 11.39 -40.25
N ASP A 829 6.57 11.75 -40.16
CA ASP A 829 7.70 10.87 -39.84
C ASP A 829 8.83 11.69 -39.22
N ALA A 830 9.48 11.14 -38.19
CA ALA A 830 10.62 11.71 -37.52
C ALA A 830 11.33 10.64 -36.70
N GLY A 831 12.31 11.06 -35.90
CA GLY A 831 13.00 10.15 -35.00
C GLY A 831 14.00 10.88 -34.13
N ILE A 832 14.52 10.16 -33.14
CA ILE A 832 15.57 10.63 -32.26
C ILE A 832 16.77 9.70 -32.40
N TYR A 833 17.91 10.28 -32.77
CA TYR A 833 19.15 9.54 -32.93
C TYR A 833 19.85 9.54 -31.58
N LEU A 834 20.21 8.33 -31.12
CA LEU A 834 20.90 8.14 -29.87
C LEU A 834 22.39 7.96 -30.18
N ARG A 835 23.22 8.89 -29.69
CA ARG A 835 24.66 8.92 -29.95
C ARG A 835 24.96 8.84 -31.46
N GLY A 836 24.32 9.71 -32.23
CA GLY A 836 24.49 9.82 -33.69
C GLY A 836 24.02 8.62 -34.50
N THR A 837 23.21 7.72 -33.92
CA THR A 837 22.68 6.53 -34.59
C THR A 837 21.15 6.57 -34.70
N PRO A 838 20.56 6.42 -35.90
CA PRO A 838 19.12 6.55 -36.15
C PRO A 838 18.33 5.38 -35.59
N GLN A 839 17.58 5.54 -34.49
CA GLN A 839 16.90 4.38 -33.90
C GLN A 839 15.52 4.65 -33.30
N VAL A 840 15.31 5.66 -32.45
CA VAL A 840 13.99 5.82 -31.80
C VAL A 840 13.02 6.48 -32.76
N GLN A 841 12.16 5.66 -33.36
CA GLN A 841 11.27 6.07 -34.45
C GLN A 841 10.05 6.85 -33.97
N ILE A 842 9.62 7.84 -34.76
CA ILE A 842 8.38 8.61 -34.57
C ILE A 842 7.62 8.62 -35.91
N TRP A 843 6.35 8.25 -35.94
CA TRP A 843 5.57 8.30 -37.19
C TRP A 843 4.05 8.32 -36.94
N ASP A 844 3.30 8.63 -37.99
CA ASP A 844 1.87 8.37 -38.03
C ASP A 844 1.58 6.88 -38.21
N THR A 845 0.97 6.28 -37.18
CA THR A 845 0.57 4.86 -37.16
C THR A 845 -0.42 4.46 -38.26
N SER A 846 -1.09 5.42 -38.90
CA SER A 846 -1.99 5.17 -40.03
C SER A 846 -1.25 4.76 -41.31
N ARG A 847 0.07 5.01 -41.40
CA ARG A 847 0.91 4.71 -42.57
C ARG A 847 1.30 3.22 -42.63
N VAL A 848 0.31 2.37 -42.81
CA VAL A 848 0.45 0.90 -42.79
C VAL A 848 1.37 0.35 -43.89
N ASN A 849 1.53 1.10 -44.99
CA ASN A 849 2.37 0.72 -46.13
C ASN A 849 3.87 0.76 -45.83
N VAL A 850 4.29 1.50 -44.79
CA VAL A 850 5.68 1.56 -44.32
C VAL A 850 5.88 0.85 -42.99
N GLY A 851 4.88 0.11 -42.51
CA GLY A 851 4.97 -0.65 -41.26
C GLY A 851 4.69 0.16 -39.99
N ALA A 852 4.21 1.41 -40.10
CA ALA A 852 4.02 2.31 -38.96
C ALA A 852 2.93 1.88 -37.96
N GLN A 853 2.07 0.92 -38.34
CA GLN A 853 0.98 0.41 -37.49
C GLN A 853 1.47 -0.26 -36.19
N VAL A 854 2.77 -0.55 -36.09
CA VAL A 854 3.37 -1.13 -34.87
C VAL A 854 3.52 -0.09 -33.75
N GLY A 855 3.43 1.21 -34.06
CA GLY A 855 3.60 2.30 -33.09
C GLY A 855 5.00 2.93 -33.12
N SER A 856 5.16 4.07 -32.45
CA SER A 856 6.44 4.77 -32.30
C SER A 856 7.28 4.21 -31.14
N GLY A 857 8.54 4.65 -31.03
CA GLY A 857 9.46 4.33 -29.93
C GLY A 857 10.33 3.10 -30.14
N GLY A 858 10.04 2.27 -31.15
CA GLY A 858 10.87 1.13 -31.52
C GLY A 858 12.26 1.53 -32.04
N LEU A 859 13.23 0.62 -31.94
CA LEU A 859 14.60 0.75 -32.47
C LEU A 859 14.65 0.26 -33.92
N TYR A 860 13.92 0.93 -34.81
CA TYR A 860 13.46 0.34 -36.08
C TYR A 860 14.59 -0.11 -37.02
N ASN A 861 15.79 0.44 -36.87
CA ASN A 861 16.94 0.05 -37.66
C ASN A 861 17.76 -1.10 -37.06
N ASN A 862 17.36 -1.72 -35.94
CA ASN A 862 17.96 -2.99 -35.51
C ASN A 862 17.64 -4.11 -36.52
N SER A 863 18.62 -4.97 -36.82
CA SER A 863 18.48 -6.10 -37.76
C SER A 863 18.54 -7.46 -37.08
N VAL A 864 19.29 -7.57 -35.98
CA VAL A 864 19.48 -8.80 -35.20
C VAL A 864 18.68 -8.73 -33.90
N ASN A 865 18.74 -7.59 -33.22
CA ASN A 865 18.00 -7.34 -31.98
C ASN A 865 16.58 -6.84 -32.30
N GLU A 866 15.70 -6.86 -31.30
CA GLU A 866 14.33 -6.40 -31.45
C GLU A 866 14.28 -4.95 -31.98
N SER A 867 13.47 -4.74 -33.02
CA SER A 867 13.35 -3.44 -33.70
C SER A 867 11.98 -2.79 -33.50
N LYS A 868 10.94 -3.60 -33.22
CA LYS A 868 9.57 -3.13 -33.06
C LYS A 868 9.29 -2.80 -31.59
N PRO A 869 8.46 -1.77 -31.31
CA PRO A 869 7.94 -1.59 -29.96
C PRO A 869 7.04 -2.76 -29.58
N SER A 870 6.96 -3.07 -28.29
CA SER A 870 6.14 -4.17 -27.78
C SER A 870 4.63 -3.92 -27.86
N LYS A 871 4.21 -2.65 -28.03
CA LYS A 871 2.81 -2.22 -28.16
C LYS A 871 2.70 -0.82 -28.74
N VAL A 872 1.56 -0.50 -29.34
CA VAL A 872 1.18 0.86 -29.77
C VAL A 872 0.78 1.66 -28.54
N ALA A 873 1.45 2.79 -28.30
CA ALA A 873 1.15 3.71 -27.20
C ALA A 873 0.99 5.17 -27.67
N ASP A 874 1.03 5.40 -28.97
CA ASP A 874 0.90 6.71 -29.62
C ASP A 874 -0.45 7.37 -29.34
N ASN A 875 -0.41 8.67 -29.10
CA ASN A 875 -1.58 9.53 -29.21
C ASN A 875 -1.89 9.82 -30.69
N LYS A 876 -3.11 10.28 -30.98
CA LYS A 876 -3.57 10.58 -32.35
C LYS A 876 -2.65 11.59 -33.05
N LEU A 877 -2.58 11.52 -34.38
CA LEU A 877 -1.86 12.51 -35.18
C LEU A 877 -2.36 13.94 -34.87
N GLY A 878 -1.43 14.87 -34.66
CA GLY A 878 -1.73 16.24 -34.19
C GLY A 878 -1.88 16.38 -32.67
N GLU A 879 -1.70 15.32 -31.90
CA GLU A 879 -1.63 15.36 -30.44
C GLU A 879 -0.17 15.21 -29.96
N TRP A 880 0.11 15.78 -28.78
CA TRP A 880 1.42 15.60 -28.15
C TRP A 880 1.61 14.17 -27.66
N ASN A 881 2.85 13.71 -27.73
CA ASN A 881 3.35 12.47 -27.17
C ASN A 881 4.55 12.80 -26.26
N SER A 882 4.82 11.94 -25.29
CA SER A 882 5.95 12.08 -24.36
C SER A 882 6.79 10.82 -24.37
N PHE A 883 8.08 10.96 -24.64
CA PHE A 883 9.06 9.90 -24.43
C PHE A 883 9.82 10.10 -23.13
N TYR A 884 10.05 8.99 -22.45
CA TYR A 884 11.22 8.79 -21.62
C TYR A 884 12.15 7.77 -22.27
N ILE A 885 13.42 8.13 -22.48
CA ILE A 885 14.44 7.28 -23.11
C ILE A 885 15.60 7.13 -22.13
N LYS A 886 16.02 5.90 -21.86
CA LYS A 886 17.22 5.60 -21.09
C LYS A 886 18.20 4.85 -21.98
N MET A 887 19.42 5.36 -22.10
CA MET A 887 20.52 4.71 -22.81
C MET A 887 21.71 4.50 -21.87
N VAL A 888 22.04 3.24 -21.59
CA VAL A 888 23.17 2.84 -20.74
C VAL A 888 24.00 1.79 -21.45
N GLY A 889 25.30 2.05 -21.63
CA GLY A 889 26.14 1.20 -22.45
C GLY A 889 25.61 1.13 -23.89
N ASP A 890 25.27 -0.06 -24.35
CA ASP A 890 24.62 -0.30 -25.64
C ASP A 890 23.11 -0.53 -25.55
N ARG A 891 22.49 -0.40 -24.37
CA ARG A 891 21.10 -0.76 -24.16
C ARG A 891 20.19 0.45 -24.08
N VAL A 892 18.99 0.30 -24.63
CA VAL A 892 17.97 1.34 -24.68
C VAL A 892 16.65 0.83 -24.10
N THR A 893 16.05 1.66 -23.25
CA THR A 893 14.67 1.53 -22.78
C THR A 893 13.88 2.77 -23.24
N VAL A 894 12.69 2.56 -23.79
CA VAL A 894 11.78 3.62 -24.22
C VAL A 894 10.43 3.42 -23.55
N ILE A 895 9.96 4.47 -22.88
CA ILE A 895 8.60 4.60 -22.35
C ILE A 895 7.91 5.69 -23.17
N LEU A 896 6.84 5.32 -23.88
CA LEU A 896 6.01 6.22 -24.66
C LEU A 896 4.69 6.44 -23.93
N ASN A 897 4.39 7.69 -23.59
CA ASN A 897 3.16 8.08 -22.92
C ASN A 897 2.90 7.27 -21.63
N GLY A 898 3.96 6.99 -20.87
CA GLY A 898 3.90 6.19 -19.63
C GLY A 898 3.88 4.67 -19.83
N GLU A 899 3.82 4.19 -21.07
CA GLU A 899 3.85 2.78 -21.41
C GLU A 899 5.25 2.36 -21.86
N LYS A 900 5.87 1.38 -21.20
CA LYS A 900 7.16 0.82 -21.62
C LYS A 900 6.98 0.04 -22.93
N VAL A 901 7.65 0.50 -23.99
CA VAL A 901 7.54 -0.05 -25.36
C VAL A 901 8.85 -0.67 -25.86
N VAL A 902 9.99 -0.28 -25.29
CA VAL A 902 11.30 -0.94 -25.49
C VAL A 902 11.91 -1.12 -24.11
N ASP A 903 12.44 -2.31 -23.81
CA ASP A 903 12.97 -2.65 -22.50
C ASP A 903 14.36 -3.28 -22.61
N ASP A 904 15.39 -2.51 -22.28
CA ASP A 904 16.77 -2.95 -22.18
C ASP A 904 17.31 -3.66 -23.45
N VAL A 905 16.96 -3.12 -24.62
CA VAL A 905 17.32 -3.71 -25.92
C VAL A 905 18.64 -3.16 -26.41
N ILE A 906 19.52 -4.04 -26.94
CA ILE A 906 20.80 -3.65 -27.54
C ILE A 906 20.56 -2.80 -28.79
N LEU A 907 21.17 -1.62 -28.82
CA LEU A 907 21.20 -0.69 -29.93
C LEU A 907 22.35 -1.02 -30.88
N GLU A 908 22.02 -1.40 -32.10
CA GLU A 908 23.04 -1.71 -33.10
C GLU A 908 23.61 -0.44 -33.76
N ASN A 909 24.89 -0.49 -34.15
CA ASN A 909 25.51 0.57 -34.93
C ASN A 909 25.01 0.54 -36.38
N TYR A 910 24.10 1.46 -36.72
CA TYR A 910 23.50 1.57 -38.05
C TYR A 910 24.55 1.71 -39.17
N TRP A 911 25.59 2.50 -38.94
CA TRP A 911 26.55 2.92 -39.95
C TRP A 911 27.59 1.84 -40.27
N ASP A 912 27.96 1.04 -39.28
CA ASP A 912 28.80 -0.14 -39.46
C ASP A 912 28.46 -1.20 -38.40
N ARG A 913 27.71 -2.22 -38.80
CA ARG A 913 27.25 -3.32 -37.94
C ARG A 913 28.40 -4.19 -37.41
N LYS A 914 29.62 -4.04 -37.93
CA LYS A 914 30.79 -4.80 -37.46
C LYS A 914 31.43 -4.20 -36.22
N GLN A 915 31.11 -2.96 -35.86
CA GLN A 915 31.59 -2.29 -34.66
C GLN A 915 30.45 -2.03 -33.66
N PRO A 916 30.77 -1.88 -32.36
CA PRO A 916 29.77 -1.51 -31.36
C PRO A 916 29.19 -0.11 -31.59
N ILE A 917 28.11 0.19 -30.88
CA ILE A 917 27.54 1.54 -30.81
C ILE A 917 28.56 2.54 -30.24
N PHE A 918 28.43 3.82 -30.62
CA PHE A 918 29.35 4.84 -30.15
C PHE A 918 29.21 5.04 -28.64
N PRO A 919 30.32 5.10 -27.90
CA PRO A 919 30.29 5.28 -26.45
C PRO A 919 29.75 6.66 -26.06
N VAL A 920 30.08 7.70 -26.83
CA VAL A 920 29.68 9.09 -26.60
C VAL A 920 29.47 9.71 -27.98
N GLU A 921 28.32 10.36 -28.20
CA GLU A 921 28.08 11.19 -29.39
C GLU A 921 26.91 12.16 -29.17
N GLN A 922 26.60 13.01 -30.15
CA GLN A 922 25.47 13.94 -30.10
C GLN A 922 24.11 13.21 -30.14
N ILE A 923 23.08 13.86 -29.59
CA ILE A 923 21.67 13.49 -29.80
C ILE A 923 21.18 14.27 -31.02
N GLU A 924 20.41 13.63 -31.91
CA GLU A 924 19.89 14.28 -33.12
C GLU A 924 18.37 14.17 -33.19
N LEU A 925 17.71 15.27 -33.56
CA LEU A 925 16.31 15.29 -33.94
C LEU A 925 16.22 15.21 -35.45
N GLN A 926 15.55 14.18 -35.95
CA GLN A 926 15.53 13.88 -37.37
C GLN A 926 14.69 14.88 -38.17
N ALA A 927 15.24 15.32 -39.30
CA ALA A 927 14.53 16.08 -40.32
C ALA A 927 14.01 15.13 -41.41
N HIS A 928 12.71 14.78 -41.39
CA HIS A 928 12.14 13.84 -42.36
C HIS A 928 10.83 14.34 -42.99
N GLY A 929 10.95 15.30 -43.92
CA GLY A 929 9.91 15.68 -44.91
C GLY A 929 8.64 16.36 -44.39
N SER A 930 8.29 16.20 -43.12
CA SER A 930 7.10 16.78 -42.50
C SER A 930 7.43 17.69 -41.34
N LYS A 931 6.46 18.55 -41.00
CA LYS A 931 6.58 19.48 -39.89
C LYS A 931 6.45 18.74 -38.55
N VAL A 932 7.38 19.02 -37.64
CA VAL A 932 7.46 18.35 -36.32
C VAL A 932 7.72 19.40 -35.24
N TYR A 933 7.13 19.21 -34.07
CA TYR A 933 7.27 20.08 -32.92
C TYR A 933 7.87 19.30 -31.76
N TYR A 934 8.83 19.89 -31.06
CA TYR A 934 9.43 19.34 -29.85
C TYR A 934 9.40 20.36 -28.70
N ARG A 935 9.18 19.87 -27.47
CA ARG A 935 9.30 20.66 -26.23
C ARG A 935 9.72 19.77 -25.07
N ASN A 936 9.95 20.37 -23.91
CA ASN A 936 10.27 19.63 -22.67
C ASN A 936 11.45 18.65 -22.86
N ILE A 937 12.54 19.12 -23.46
CA ILE A 937 13.71 18.28 -23.75
C ILE A 937 14.67 18.33 -22.57
N TYR A 938 14.58 17.32 -21.70
CA TYR A 938 15.41 17.22 -20.50
C TYR A 938 16.34 16.02 -20.60
N VAL A 939 17.60 16.20 -20.23
CA VAL A 939 18.60 15.12 -20.19
C VAL A 939 19.24 15.06 -18.81
N LYS A 940 19.38 13.85 -18.29
CA LYS A 940 20.13 13.52 -17.07
C LYS A 940 21.26 12.59 -17.46
N GLU A 941 22.48 13.10 -17.40
CA GLU A 941 23.68 12.27 -17.59
C GLU A 941 23.85 11.32 -16.41
N LEU A 942 24.20 10.09 -16.74
CA LEU A 942 24.50 9.05 -15.77
C LEU A 942 26.00 8.91 -15.62
N GLU A 943 26.46 8.67 -14.39
CA GLU A 943 27.87 8.41 -14.15
C GLU A 943 28.27 7.14 -14.89
N ARG A 944 29.33 7.25 -15.70
CA ARG A 944 29.86 6.15 -16.49
C ARG A 944 31.26 5.81 -16.02
N LYS A 945 31.53 4.51 -15.87
CA LYS A 945 32.91 4.04 -15.66
C LYS A 945 33.71 4.16 -16.96
N GLU A 946 34.92 4.71 -16.84
CA GLU A 946 35.84 4.82 -17.97
C GLU A 946 36.07 3.45 -18.63
N PRO A 947 35.99 3.35 -19.97
CA PRO A 947 36.22 2.10 -20.67
C PRO A 947 37.63 1.57 -20.41
N TYR A 948 37.75 0.26 -20.21
CA TYR A 948 39.05 -0.37 -20.06
C TYR A 948 39.84 -0.29 -21.37
N LYS A 949 41.11 0.13 -21.27
CA LYS A 949 42.03 0.23 -22.39
C LYS A 949 43.17 -0.75 -22.18
N LEU A 950 43.51 -1.50 -23.23
CA LEU A 950 44.71 -2.33 -23.23
C LEU A 950 45.93 -1.48 -22.93
N SER A 951 46.79 -1.96 -22.05
CA SER A 951 48.12 -1.37 -21.83
C SER A 951 48.95 -1.39 -23.13
N ALA A 952 49.97 -0.53 -23.22
CA ALA A 952 50.86 -0.50 -24.38
C ALA A 952 51.55 -1.86 -24.60
N GLU A 953 51.87 -2.54 -23.50
CA GLU A 953 52.42 -3.89 -23.45
C GLU A 953 51.44 -4.91 -24.03
N GLU A 954 50.18 -4.93 -23.56
CA GLU A 954 49.16 -5.86 -24.06
C GLU A 954 48.86 -5.65 -25.54
N GLN A 955 48.80 -4.39 -26.01
CA GLN A 955 48.66 -4.08 -27.42
C GLN A 955 49.83 -4.63 -28.24
N LYS A 956 51.06 -4.41 -27.77
CA LYS A 956 52.28 -4.92 -28.42
C LYS A 956 52.34 -6.45 -28.42
N GLU A 957 51.80 -7.09 -27.38
CA GLU A 957 51.70 -8.54 -27.25
C GLU A 957 50.62 -9.16 -28.14
N GLY A 958 49.72 -8.35 -28.70
CA GLY A 958 48.65 -8.79 -29.59
C GLY A 958 47.34 -9.16 -28.88
N PHE A 959 47.09 -8.64 -27.67
CA PHE A 959 45.78 -8.77 -27.04
C PHE A 959 44.71 -7.97 -27.78
N LYS A 960 43.49 -8.51 -27.78
CA LYS A 960 42.26 -7.91 -28.28
C LYS A 960 41.25 -7.81 -27.15
N LEU A 961 40.49 -6.72 -27.10
CA LEU A 961 39.39 -6.55 -26.14
C LEU A 961 38.18 -7.37 -26.57
N LEU A 962 37.61 -8.12 -25.62
CA LEU A 962 36.30 -8.76 -25.76
C LEU A 962 35.23 -8.02 -24.98
N PHE A 963 35.60 -7.30 -23.90
CA PHE A 963 34.69 -6.44 -23.15
C PHE A 963 35.47 -5.34 -22.42
N ASP A 964 35.16 -4.09 -22.74
CA ASP A 964 35.79 -2.89 -22.17
C ASP A 964 34.93 -2.20 -21.11
N GLY A 965 33.77 -2.78 -20.77
CA GLY A 965 32.80 -2.17 -19.85
C GLY A 965 31.71 -1.36 -20.54
N THR A 966 31.67 -1.28 -21.88
CA THR A 966 30.78 -0.33 -22.57
C THR A 966 29.72 -0.96 -23.47
N ASN A 967 29.96 -2.18 -23.96
CA ASN A 967 29.06 -2.88 -24.87
C ASN A 967 29.30 -4.39 -24.82
N MET A 968 28.28 -5.17 -25.18
CA MET A 968 28.35 -6.63 -25.29
C MET A 968 28.50 -7.09 -26.74
N HIS A 969 29.04 -6.26 -27.63
CA HIS A 969 29.07 -6.53 -29.08
C HIS A 969 29.81 -7.81 -29.48
N GLN A 970 30.82 -8.23 -28.71
CA GLN A 970 31.57 -9.47 -28.97
C GLN A 970 30.89 -10.73 -28.41
N TRP A 971 29.71 -10.59 -27.82
CA TRP A 971 29.01 -11.67 -27.11
C TRP A 971 27.68 -12.02 -27.77
N THR A 972 27.24 -13.27 -27.57
CA THR A 972 25.98 -13.85 -28.05
C THR A 972 25.50 -14.93 -27.07
N GLY A 973 24.33 -15.52 -27.30
CA GLY A 973 23.73 -16.49 -26.39
C GLY A 973 22.80 -15.81 -25.38
N ASN A 974 22.95 -16.11 -24.09
CA ASN A 974 22.09 -15.57 -23.04
C ASN A 974 22.44 -14.12 -22.68
N THR A 975 22.03 -13.15 -23.50
CA THR A 975 22.19 -11.70 -23.24
C THR A 975 21.05 -11.11 -22.40
N VAL A 976 20.14 -11.96 -21.91
CA VAL A 976 19.01 -11.56 -21.05
C VAL A 976 19.41 -11.63 -19.57
N ASP A 977 20.00 -12.75 -19.14
CA ASP A 977 20.46 -12.90 -17.74
C ASP A 977 21.87 -12.33 -17.54
N TYR A 978 22.70 -12.35 -18.58
CA TYR A 978 23.97 -11.63 -18.58
C TYR A 978 23.73 -10.20 -19.07
N THR A 979 23.61 -9.28 -18.13
CA THR A 979 23.30 -7.87 -18.39
C THR A 979 24.51 -6.98 -18.13
N MET A 980 24.47 -5.76 -18.65
CA MET A 980 25.49 -4.76 -18.33
C MET A 980 25.11 -3.99 -17.08
N GLU A 981 25.98 -3.97 -16.08
CA GLU A 981 25.79 -3.19 -14.86
C GLU A 981 27.13 -2.63 -14.39
N ASP A 982 27.20 -1.31 -14.18
CA ASP A 982 28.39 -0.62 -13.65
C ASP A 982 29.70 -0.97 -14.37
N GLY A 983 29.68 -1.03 -15.70
CA GLY A 983 30.84 -1.39 -16.52
C GLY A 983 31.25 -2.87 -16.44
N CYS A 984 30.36 -3.75 -15.98
CA CYS A 984 30.57 -5.18 -15.86
C CYS A 984 29.55 -5.95 -16.71
N ILE A 985 29.90 -7.17 -17.11
CA ILE A 985 28.91 -8.20 -17.46
C ILE A 985 28.50 -8.86 -16.15
N SER A 986 27.25 -8.67 -15.73
CA SER A 986 26.66 -9.24 -14.52
C SER A 986 25.72 -10.37 -14.89
N MET A 987 25.96 -11.57 -14.38
CA MET A 987 24.96 -12.65 -14.40
C MET A 987 23.93 -12.38 -13.32
N ILE A 988 22.68 -12.12 -13.70
CA ILE A 988 21.56 -11.92 -12.78
C ILE A 988 20.50 -12.98 -13.12
N PRO A 989 20.37 -14.03 -12.30
CA PRO A 989 19.45 -15.13 -12.60
C PRO A 989 17.99 -14.63 -12.70
N SER A 990 17.35 -14.78 -13.85
CA SER A 990 15.90 -14.61 -13.98
C SER A 990 15.14 -15.87 -13.51
N LYS A 991 13.80 -15.85 -13.60
CA LYS A 991 12.95 -17.01 -13.22
C LYS A 991 13.23 -18.27 -14.06
N SER A 992 13.81 -18.11 -15.25
CA SER A 992 14.31 -19.21 -16.08
C SER A 992 15.75 -19.51 -15.67
N TYR A 993 15.96 -20.54 -14.85
CA TYR A 993 17.31 -21.00 -14.54
C TYR A 993 18.02 -21.49 -15.84
N GLY A 994 19.15 -20.87 -16.20
CA GLY A 994 20.13 -21.42 -17.16
C GLY A 994 20.38 -20.58 -18.42
N GLY A 995 21.39 -21.00 -19.21
CA GLY A 995 21.79 -20.38 -20.47
C GLY A 995 23.19 -19.74 -20.38
N ASN A 996 23.99 -19.91 -21.43
CA ASN A 996 25.40 -19.50 -21.46
C ASN A 996 25.59 -18.25 -22.33
N LEU A 997 26.52 -17.39 -21.93
CA LEU A 997 26.98 -16.28 -22.76
C LEU A 997 28.25 -16.72 -23.50
N TYR A 998 28.30 -16.59 -24.81
CA TYR A 998 29.43 -17.01 -25.64
C TYR A 998 30.06 -15.83 -26.38
N THR A 999 31.34 -15.91 -26.69
CA THR A 999 31.99 -15.06 -27.69
C THR A 999 31.40 -15.33 -29.07
N LYS A 1000 31.27 -14.32 -29.92
CA LYS A 1000 30.86 -14.52 -31.34
C LYS A 1000 31.89 -15.32 -32.12
N ASP A 1001 33.17 -15.02 -31.88
CA ASP A 1001 34.29 -15.71 -32.53
C ASP A 1001 34.68 -16.98 -31.78
N GLU A 1002 35.24 -17.93 -32.53
CA GLU A 1002 35.87 -19.13 -32.00
C GLU A 1002 37.40 -18.96 -31.89
N PHE A 1003 38.00 -19.58 -30.87
CA PHE A 1003 39.43 -19.49 -30.57
C PHE A 1003 40.07 -20.88 -30.43
N GLY A 1004 41.32 -21.00 -30.87
CA GLY A 1004 42.12 -22.24 -30.82
C GLY A 1004 43.09 -22.25 -29.66
N ASN A 1005 44.37 -21.92 -29.93
CA ASN A 1005 45.35 -21.65 -28.88
C ASN A 1005 45.24 -20.19 -28.46
N PHE A 1006 45.22 -19.89 -27.15
CA PHE A 1006 45.05 -18.53 -26.66
C PHE A 1006 45.57 -18.30 -25.23
N ILE A 1007 45.72 -17.03 -24.88
CA ILE A 1007 45.78 -16.49 -23.52
C ILE A 1007 44.54 -15.63 -23.31
N TYR A 1008 43.71 -15.99 -22.35
CA TYR A 1008 42.48 -15.29 -22.01
C TYR A 1008 42.61 -14.68 -20.62
N ARG A 1009 42.38 -13.37 -20.48
CA ARG A 1009 42.46 -12.63 -19.23
C ARG A 1009 41.16 -11.91 -18.94
N PHE A 1010 40.72 -12.01 -17.69
CA PHE A 1010 39.51 -11.33 -17.23
C PHE A 1010 39.59 -11.11 -15.73
N GLU A 1011 38.78 -10.16 -15.25
CA GLU A 1011 38.52 -10.00 -13.82
C GLU A 1011 37.12 -10.51 -13.50
N PHE A 1012 36.98 -11.14 -12.34
CA PHE A 1012 35.71 -11.63 -11.84
C PHE A 1012 35.50 -11.29 -10.36
N GLN A 1013 34.23 -11.18 -9.98
CA GLN A 1013 33.80 -10.98 -8.60
C GLN A 1013 32.69 -11.98 -8.27
N LEU A 1014 32.88 -12.74 -7.19
CA LEU A 1014 31.95 -13.75 -6.72
C LEU A 1014 31.04 -13.21 -5.61
N THR A 1015 29.82 -13.74 -5.55
CA THR A 1015 28.95 -13.70 -4.37
C THR A 1015 29.11 -14.98 -3.54
N PRO A 1016 28.70 -14.99 -2.24
CA PRO A 1016 28.81 -16.19 -1.41
C PRO A 1016 28.11 -17.41 -2.03
N GLY A 1017 28.85 -18.49 -2.22
CA GLY A 1017 28.35 -19.71 -2.85
C GLY A 1017 28.10 -19.59 -4.36
N ALA A 1018 28.71 -18.62 -5.03
CA ALA A 1018 28.54 -18.46 -6.48
C ALA A 1018 29.16 -19.61 -7.28
N ASN A 1019 28.47 -20.01 -8.34
CA ASN A 1019 28.90 -21.00 -9.33
C ASN A 1019 28.71 -20.50 -10.76
N ASN A 1020 29.77 -20.60 -11.55
CA ASN A 1020 29.83 -20.34 -12.97
C ASN A 1020 31.00 -21.16 -13.57
N GLY A 1021 31.28 -21.01 -14.86
CA GLY A 1021 32.45 -21.60 -15.49
C GLY A 1021 32.89 -20.81 -16.71
N VAL A 1022 34.16 -20.97 -17.10
CA VAL A 1022 34.66 -20.53 -18.40
C VAL A 1022 34.68 -21.74 -19.33
N GLY A 1023 33.68 -21.82 -20.20
CA GLY A 1023 33.74 -22.73 -21.33
C GLY A 1023 34.85 -22.29 -22.28
N ILE A 1024 35.73 -23.20 -22.66
CA ILE A 1024 36.79 -22.98 -23.64
C ILE A 1024 36.68 -24.01 -24.76
N ARG A 1025 36.87 -23.54 -26.01
CA ARG A 1025 36.73 -24.37 -27.22
C ARG A 1025 35.40 -25.13 -27.27
N THR A 1026 34.34 -24.50 -26.75
CA THR A 1026 33.00 -25.09 -26.69
C THR A 1026 32.19 -24.73 -27.93
N PRO A 1027 31.37 -25.65 -28.49
CA PRO A 1027 30.34 -25.28 -29.45
C PRO A 1027 29.24 -24.44 -28.77
N MET A 1028 28.36 -23.82 -29.58
CA MET A 1028 27.20 -23.06 -29.06
C MET A 1028 26.08 -23.95 -28.52
N GLU A 1029 26.00 -25.21 -28.97
CA GLU A 1029 24.95 -26.17 -28.59
C GLU A 1029 25.53 -27.32 -27.78
N GLY A 1030 24.71 -27.89 -26.88
CA GLY A 1030 25.10 -28.96 -25.96
C GLY A 1030 25.54 -28.44 -24.59
N ASP A 1031 25.87 -29.37 -23.69
CA ASP A 1031 26.41 -29.04 -22.37
C ASP A 1031 27.89 -28.64 -22.49
N ALA A 1032 28.14 -27.33 -22.48
CA ALA A 1032 29.46 -26.74 -22.71
C ALA A 1032 30.57 -27.32 -21.82
N ALA A 1033 30.24 -27.82 -20.63
CA ALA A 1033 31.20 -28.46 -19.74
C ALA A 1033 31.75 -29.79 -20.30
N TYR A 1034 30.97 -30.51 -21.13
CA TYR A 1034 31.35 -31.81 -21.69
C TYR A 1034 31.59 -31.79 -23.21
N VAL A 1035 30.82 -31.02 -23.98
CA VAL A 1035 31.01 -30.87 -25.43
C VAL A 1035 32.07 -29.82 -25.80
N GLY A 1036 32.58 -29.09 -24.80
CA GLY A 1036 33.82 -28.31 -24.85
C GLY A 1036 34.75 -28.73 -23.71
N MET A 1037 35.31 -27.74 -23.02
CA MET A 1037 35.98 -27.89 -21.73
C MET A 1037 35.56 -26.73 -20.83
N GLU A 1038 35.35 -27.00 -19.54
CA GLU A 1038 35.06 -25.96 -18.55
C GLU A 1038 36.26 -25.72 -17.63
N ILE A 1039 36.65 -24.47 -17.48
CA ILE A 1039 37.50 -24.00 -16.39
C ILE A 1039 36.58 -23.44 -15.30
N GLN A 1040 36.56 -24.09 -14.15
CA GLN A 1040 35.55 -23.84 -13.13
C GLN A 1040 35.66 -22.45 -12.49
N ILE A 1041 34.54 -21.75 -12.28
CA ILE A 1041 34.46 -20.51 -11.49
C ILE A 1041 33.55 -20.75 -10.28
N LEU A 1042 34.15 -20.99 -9.11
CA LEU A 1042 33.42 -21.41 -7.91
C LEU A 1042 33.93 -20.76 -6.64
N ASP A 1043 33.03 -20.42 -5.71
CA ASP A 1043 33.36 -20.11 -4.32
C ASP A 1043 33.59 -21.40 -3.52
N CYS A 1044 34.74 -22.05 -3.75
CA CYS A 1044 35.01 -23.43 -3.32
C CYS A 1044 34.95 -23.67 -1.81
N GLU A 1045 35.27 -22.64 -1.03
CA GLU A 1045 35.32 -22.72 0.44
C GLU A 1045 33.93 -22.55 1.07
N HIS A 1046 32.90 -22.24 0.27
CA HIS A 1046 31.55 -22.08 0.78
C HIS A 1046 30.98 -23.42 1.27
N PRO A 1047 30.27 -23.47 2.42
CA PRO A 1047 29.79 -24.73 3.01
C PRO A 1047 28.91 -25.60 2.11
N ILE A 1048 28.27 -25.00 1.09
CA ILE A 1048 27.44 -25.74 0.11
C ILE A 1048 28.27 -26.69 -0.76
N TYR A 1049 29.58 -26.43 -0.91
CA TYR A 1049 30.48 -27.23 -1.72
C TYR A 1049 31.37 -28.19 -0.92
N LYS A 1050 31.08 -28.43 0.36
CA LYS A 1050 31.87 -29.33 1.22
C LYS A 1050 32.10 -30.76 0.69
N ASN A 1051 31.30 -31.20 -0.28
CA ASN A 1051 31.33 -32.55 -0.86
C ASN A 1051 31.84 -32.58 -2.31
N ILE A 1052 32.35 -31.47 -2.85
CA ILE A 1052 32.91 -31.48 -4.21
C ILE A 1052 34.25 -32.21 -4.23
N THR A 1053 34.62 -32.73 -5.41
CA THR A 1053 35.94 -33.34 -5.61
C THR A 1053 36.96 -32.28 -6.02
N LYS A 1054 38.26 -32.59 -5.88
CA LYS A 1054 39.35 -31.71 -6.34
C LYS A 1054 39.30 -31.36 -7.84
N TYR A 1055 38.56 -32.12 -8.65
CA TYR A 1055 38.35 -31.86 -10.09
C TYR A 1055 37.19 -30.90 -10.36
N GLN A 1056 36.57 -30.36 -9.31
CA GLN A 1056 35.46 -29.40 -9.37
C GLN A 1056 35.79 -28.09 -8.63
N HIS A 1057 37.03 -27.94 -8.18
CA HIS A 1057 37.51 -26.71 -7.55
C HIS A 1057 37.70 -25.61 -8.60
N HIS A 1058 37.70 -24.35 -8.18
CA HIS A 1058 37.88 -23.18 -9.02
C HIS A 1058 39.19 -23.27 -9.77
N GLY A 1059 39.17 -23.04 -11.08
CA GLY A 1059 40.32 -23.11 -11.96
C GLY A 1059 40.70 -24.53 -12.37
N SER A 1060 39.98 -25.57 -11.93
CA SER A 1060 40.17 -26.92 -12.46
C SER A 1060 39.63 -27.02 -13.88
N VAL A 1061 40.24 -27.89 -14.69
CA VAL A 1061 39.56 -28.38 -15.91
C VAL A 1061 38.53 -29.37 -15.41
N TYR A 1062 37.26 -28.99 -15.46
CA TYR A 1062 36.17 -29.65 -14.77
C TYR A 1062 36.14 -31.16 -15.08
N GLY A 1063 36.26 -31.99 -14.04
CA GLY A 1063 36.27 -33.45 -14.15
C GLY A 1063 37.59 -34.08 -14.65
N ILE A 1064 38.58 -33.29 -15.11
CA ILE A 1064 39.78 -33.78 -15.79
C ILE A 1064 41.08 -33.44 -15.07
N ILE A 1065 41.40 -32.16 -14.88
CA ILE A 1065 42.69 -31.73 -14.30
C ILE A 1065 42.40 -30.95 -13.01
N PRO A 1066 42.85 -31.42 -11.84
CA PRO A 1066 42.60 -30.73 -10.58
C PRO A 1066 43.61 -29.57 -10.41
N THR A 1067 43.25 -28.62 -9.56
CA THR A 1067 44.19 -27.57 -9.12
C THR A 1067 45.15 -28.10 -8.06
N ASN A 1068 46.21 -27.34 -7.79
CA ASN A 1068 47.14 -27.66 -6.71
C ASN A 1068 46.47 -27.47 -5.31
N ALA A 1069 47.06 -28.11 -4.29
CA ALA A 1069 46.50 -28.10 -2.93
C ALA A 1069 46.39 -26.69 -2.32
N ASP A 1070 47.24 -25.77 -2.75
CA ASP A 1070 47.33 -24.41 -2.24
C ASP A 1070 46.50 -23.38 -3.03
N HIS A 1071 45.68 -23.80 -4.00
CA HIS A 1071 44.94 -22.89 -4.89
C HIS A 1071 44.09 -21.85 -4.13
N HIS A 1072 43.51 -22.22 -2.99
CA HIS A 1072 42.73 -21.32 -2.12
C HIS A 1072 43.49 -20.05 -1.70
N LYS A 1073 44.83 -20.10 -1.61
CA LYS A 1073 45.68 -18.94 -1.25
C LYS A 1073 45.80 -17.91 -2.37
N ALA A 1074 45.42 -18.25 -3.60
CA ALA A 1074 45.46 -17.33 -4.74
C ALA A 1074 44.28 -16.34 -4.74
N PHE A 1075 43.19 -16.64 -4.01
CA PHE A 1075 41.96 -15.86 -4.05
C PHE A 1075 41.93 -14.76 -3.00
N LYS A 1076 41.34 -13.63 -3.38
CA LYS A 1076 40.92 -12.59 -2.45
C LYS A 1076 39.58 -12.97 -1.79
N PRO A 1077 39.20 -12.34 -0.66
CA PRO A 1077 37.90 -12.56 -0.05
C PRO A 1077 36.72 -12.44 -1.03
N VAL A 1078 35.66 -13.23 -0.81
CA VAL A 1078 34.42 -13.15 -1.59
C VAL A 1078 33.86 -11.72 -1.55
N GLY A 1079 33.43 -11.22 -2.70
CA GLY A 1079 33.06 -9.81 -2.90
C GLY A 1079 34.22 -8.92 -3.37
N GLU A 1080 35.46 -9.38 -3.40
CA GLU A 1080 36.58 -8.66 -4.04
C GLU A 1080 36.82 -9.11 -5.49
N TRP A 1081 37.45 -8.23 -6.27
CA TRP A 1081 37.83 -8.50 -7.66
C TRP A 1081 39.11 -9.35 -7.73
N ASN A 1082 39.02 -10.49 -8.42
CA ASN A 1082 40.11 -11.39 -8.74
C ASN A 1082 40.45 -11.29 -10.23
N GLU A 1083 41.73 -11.42 -10.59
CA GLU A 1083 42.18 -11.53 -11.98
C GLU A 1083 42.54 -12.99 -12.30
N GLU A 1084 42.07 -13.51 -13.43
CA GLU A 1084 42.40 -14.85 -13.92
C GLU A 1084 42.97 -14.81 -15.34
N GLU A 1085 44.02 -15.61 -15.56
CA GLU A 1085 44.60 -15.89 -16.86
C GLU A 1085 44.51 -17.39 -17.17
N ILE A 1086 43.84 -17.72 -18.28
CA ILE A 1086 43.75 -19.07 -18.83
C ILE A 1086 44.61 -19.14 -20.09
N VAL A 1087 45.62 -20.00 -20.09
CA VAL A 1087 46.43 -20.32 -21.27
C VAL A 1087 46.02 -21.69 -21.78
N ALA A 1088 45.49 -21.74 -22.99
CA ALA A 1088 45.19 -22.97 -23.70
C ALA A 1088 46.16 -23.10 -24.89
N ASN A 1089 47.16 -23.98 -24.79
CA ASN A 1089 48.17 -24.17 -25.82
C ASN A 1089 48.29 -25.65 -26.22
N GLY A 1090 47.66 -26.00 -27.34
CA GLY A 1090 47.45 -27.39 -27.73
C GLY A 1090 46.62 -28.11 -26.68
N ASP A 1091 47.17 -29.22 -26.16
CA ASP A 1091 46.54 -30.03 -25.12
C ASP A 1091 47.04 -29.62 -23.70
N ASN A 1092 47.84 -28.55 -23.59
CA ASN A 1092 48.30 -28.00 -22.30
C ASN A 1092 47.40 -26.86 -21.85
N ILE A 1093 46.92 -26.94 -20.61
CA ILE A 1093 46.12 -25.90 -19.95
C ILE A 1093 46.89 -25.38 -18.74
N LYS A 1094 46.90 -24.05 -18.59
CA LYS A 1094 47.43 -23.37 -17.41
C LYS A 1094 46.45 -22.32 -16.94
N VAL A 1095 46.15 -22.29 -15.64
CA VAL A 1095 45.27 -21.32 -14.99
C VAL A 1095 46.05 -20.59 -13.90
N THR A 1096 46.04 -19.27 -13.96
CA THR A 1096 46.72 -18.38 -13.02
C THR A 1096 45.70 -17.41 -12.42
N VAL A 1097 45.61 -17.35 -11.09
CA VAL A 1097 44.72 -16.42 -10.39
C VAL A 1097 45.56 -15.47 -9.54
N ASN A 1098 45.34 -14.16 -9.69
CA ASN A 1098 46.09 -13.09 -9.01
C ASN A 1098 47.63 -13.29 -9.03
N GLY A 1099 48.16 -13.77 -10.16
CA GLY A 1099 49.59 -14.05 -10.35
C GLY A 1099 50.10 -15.39 -9.81
N VAL A 1100 49.24 -16.21 -9.20
CA VAL A 1100 49.60 -17.55 -8.69
C VAL A 1100 49.08 -18.62 -9.65
N VAL A 1101 49.97 -19.48 -10.14
CA VAL A 1101 49.60 -20.62 -10.98
C VAL A 1101 48.91 -21.67 -10.12
N ILE A 1102 47.62 -21.91 -10.36
CA ILE A 1102 46.81 -22.87 -9.59
C ILE A 1102 46.60 -24.19 -10.33
N LEU A 1103 46.75 -24.19 -11.66
CA LEU A 1103 46.70 -25.38 -12.49
C LEU A 1103 47.71 -25.24 -13.63
N GLU A 1104 48.47 -26.31 -13.90
CA GLU A 1104 49.28 -26.46 -15.12
C GLU A 1104 49.35 -27.95 -15.44
N GLY A 1105 48.82 -28.36 -16.60
CA GLY A 1105 48.73 -29.77 -16.94
C GLY A 1105 48.40 -30.06 -18.40
N ASN A 1106 48.67 -31.29 -18.81
CA ASN A 1106 48.35 -31.80 -20.15
C ASN A 1106 47.13 -32.72 -20.11
N ILE A 1107 46.18 -32.47 -21.01
CA ILE A 1107 44.90 -33.19 -21.10
C ILE A 1107 45.13 -34.68 -21.38
N ARG A 1108 46.03 -35.04 -22.32
CA ARG A 1108 46.28 -36.44 -22.68
C ARG A 1108 46.88 -37.23 -21.52
N ASP A 1109 47.77 -36.60 -20.77
CA ASP A 1109 48.36 -37.23 -19.59
C ASP A 1109 47.31 -37.47 -18.49
N ALA A 1110 46.36 -36.55 -18.33
CA ALA A 1110 45.29 -36.65 -17.35
C ALA A 1110 44.29 -37.78 -17.66
N VAL A 1111 44.02 -38.07 -18.94
CA VAL A 1111 43.02 -39.08 -19.35
C VAL A 1111 43.60 -40.39 -19.85
N LYS A 1112 44.91 -40.62 -19.73
CA LYS A 1112 45.57 -41.85 -20.21
C LYS A 1112 44.96 -43.16 -19.66
N ASN A 1113 44.29 -43.08 -18.51
CA ASN A 1113 43.63 -44.20 -17.84
C ASN A 1113 42.09 -44.05 -17.79
N GLY A 1114 41.51 -43.30 -18.74
CA GLY A 1114 40.11 -42.86 -18.69
C GLY A 1114 39.95 -41.51 -17.99
N THR A 1115 38.75 -40.95 -18.05
CA THR A 1115 38.41 -39.67 -17.42
C THR A 1115 38.36 -39.79 -15.89
N PRO A 1116 39.02 -38.90 -15.13
CA PRO A 1116 39.06 -39.01 -13.66
C PRO A 1116 37.72 -38.95 -12.94
N ASP A 1117 36.71 -38.32 -13.55
CA ASP A 1117 35.33 -38.26 -13.03
C ASP A 1117 34.44 -39.43 -13.50
N GLY A 1118 34.96 -40.30 -14.37
CA GLY A 1118 34.23 -41.44 -14.94
C GLY A 1118 33.15 -41.08 -15.95
N LYS A 1119 33.10 -39.84 -16.45
CA LYS A 1119 32.11 -39.38 -17.45
C LYS A 1119 32.71 -39.24 -18.84
N GLU A 1120 31.86 -39.22 -19.87
CA GLU A 1120 32.29 -38.92 -21.23
C GLU A 1120 32.42 -37.40 -21.45
N HIS A 1121 33.57 -36.98 -21.99
CA HIS A 1121 33.89 -35.60 -22.33
C HIS A 1121 34.19 -35.50 -23.83
N PRO A 1122 33.16 -35.55 -24.71
CA PRO A 1122 33.36 -35.59 -26.16
C PRO A 1122 34.10 -34.36 -26.72
N GLY A 1123 34.03 -33.22 -26.04
CA GLY A 1123 34.67 -31.95 -26.44
C GLY A 1123 36.12 -31.79 -26.01
N LEU A 1124 36.67 -32.71 -25.23
CA LEU A 1124 37.95 -32.55 -24.55
C LEU A 1124 39.14 -32.28 -25.48
N PHE A 1125 39.05 -32.71 -26.75
CA PHE A 1125 40.08 -32.52 -27.76
C PHE A 1125 39.69 -31.57 -28.90
N ASN A 1126 38.63 -30.77 -28.72
CA ASN A 1126 38.28 -29.72 -29.66
C ASN A 1126 39.49 -28.82 -29.90
N LYS A 1127 39.82 -28.60 -31.18
CA LYS A 1127 40.95 -27.74 -31.56
C LYS A 1127 40.58 -26.26 -31.56
N LYS A 1128 39.28 -25.96 -31.64
CA LYS A 1128 38.73 -24.62 -31.72
C LYS A 1128 37.27 -24.63 -31.23
N GLY A 1129 36.81 -23.49 -30.71
CA GLY A 1129 35.41 -23.25 -30.37
C GLY A 1129 35.27 -21.93 -29.61
N HIS A 1130 34.06 -21.62 -29.13
CA HIS A 1130 33.79 -20.38 -28.39
C HIS A 1130 34.44 -20.37 -27.01
N ILE A 1131 34.59 -19.17 -26.46
CA ILE A 1131 34.74 -18.97 -25.02
C ILE A 1131 33.37 -18.57 -24.48
N GLY A 1132 32.98 -19.06 -23.30
CA GLY A 1132 31.70 -18.67 -22.71
C GLY A 1132 31.68 -18.67 -21.20
N PHE A 1133 30.75 -17.89 -20.63
CA PHE A 1133 30.39 -17.94 -19.22
C PHE A 1133 29.20 -18.88 -19.02
N LEU A 1134 29.44 -19.93 -18.24
CA LEU A 1134 28.55 -21.06 -18.05
C LEU A 1134 27.72 -20.83 -16.77
N GLY A 1135 26.55 -20.20 -16.94
CA GLY A 1135 25.78 -19.69 -15.81
C GLY A 1135 25.09 -20.80 -15.03
N HIS A 1136 25.34 -20.88 -13.73
CA HIS A 1136 24.69 -21.85 -12.83
C HIS A 1136 23.72 -21.21 -11.84
N GLY A 1137 23.07 -20.10 -12.23
CA GLY A 1137 22.01 -19.47 -11.44
C GLY A 1137 22.51 -18.73 -10.19
N SER A 1138 23.79 -18.35 -10.15
CA SER A 1138 24.36 -17.50 -9.10
C SER A 1138 24.83 -16.15 -9.66
N PRO A 1139 24.73 -15.05 -8.90
CA PRO A 1139 25.28 -13.78 -9.34
C PRO A 1139 26.81 -13.77 -9.39
N VAL A 1140 27.36 -13.43 -10.55
CA VAL A 1140 28.80 -13.25 -10.81
C VAL A 1140 28.99 -12.04 -11.72
N LYS A 1141 30.04 -11.25 -11.47
CA LYS A 1141 30.39 -10.10 -12.33
C LYS A 1141 31.73 -10.32 -13.02
N PHE A 1142 31.83 -9.90 -14.27
CA PHE A 1142 33.03 -9.99 -15.10
C PHE A 1142 33.37 -8.62 -15.70
N ARG A 1143 34.68 -8.29 -15.81
CA ARG A 1143 35.15 -7.07 -16.48
C ARG A 1143 36.56 -7.24 -17.07
N ASN A 1144 37.00 -6.23 -17.84
CA ASN A 1144 38.35 -6.13 -18.39
C ASN A 1144 38.76 -7.38 -19.20
N ILE A 1145 37.85 -7.86 -20.05
CA ILE A 1145 37.97 -9.15 -20.72
C ILE A 1145 38.76 -8.98 -22.02
N ARG A 1146 39.84 -9.74 -22.16
CA ARG A 1146 40.78 -9.64 -23.28
C ARG A 1146 41.41 -10.99 -23.63
N ILE A 1147 41.77 -11.14 -24.90
CA ILE A 1147 42.31 -12.39 -25.42
C ILE A 1147 43.47 -12.16 -26.38
N LYS A 1148 44.45 -13.05 -26.35
CA LYS A 1148 45.57 -13.11 -27.29
C LYS A 1148 45.62 -14.51 -27.91
N GLU A 1149 45.49 -14.59 -29.23
CA GLU A 1149 45.64 -15.85 -29.96
C GLU A 1149 47.12 -16.26 -30.01
N LEU A 1150 47.37 -17.56 -29.83
CA LEU A 1150 48.70 -18.18 -29.95
C LEU A 1150 48.77 -18.96 -31.28
N LYS A 1151 50.00 -19.17 -31.76
CA LYS A 1151 50.24 -19.90 -33.00
C LYS A 1151 49.90 -21.38 -32.90
#